data_AF-A0A3D8ME40-F1
#
_entry.id   AF-A0A3D8ME40-F1
#
_cell.length_a   1.000
_cell.length_b   1.000
_cell.length_c   1.000
_cell.angle_alpha   90.00
_cell.angle_beta   90.00
_cell.angle_gamma   90.00
#
_symmetry.space_group_name_H-M   'P 1'
#
loop_
_entity.id
_entity.type
_entity.pdbx_description
1 polymer ?
#
loop_
_entity_poly.entity_id
_entity_poly.type
_entity_poly.pdbx_seq_one_letter_code
_entity_poly.pdbx_strand_id
1 'polypeptide(L)'
;MSTFFKYIILALLACLLGAIAYLWVADFSELKPFIEKKVSEATGREFHIDGEFSLSVLPTPTLMVENVRLAGPEWSEKSQMLEVDSLYAQVGLWSLLFQPIEVNDFSLSGVNVVVETNADGQLNWQMGEAQPEPDEPEAERGEFPLNVHRASLNDIRVSYLAEGELKQEFVLSSLDVDEQEDHNTVLLAAMLGDISLSAEGNANREMAAFTALAGDAEISSELQYPDKSVAFSLNVQSLARVGELVELSGLPDETLVLKGELELDGSLVTLKQWVVSLADVEVLLDGQLNGEDSTVALSTRITADSLGLIAPELPKVRFSAQSEIAMGPDTLELKPFSLSLEDSKLNGFAVIRSGDTPTIQVEASSELFDLSPLAPESQQGEVSQQSELPKGAEQSEEEADSETQNSEWVFDEKPLPFEMLRKLDMDIKIDIARLVTPNAQLNNVAFSSRLDNGVLDFKTDFEGQYSGQYHTQLGLNAQSDNAQFTLDTSVTDFKLAALSGADVPEDQIPLTALDMSLTSNGSSPRQLASGLNGRVALTQGAGKVSNKLIGKLSGDILAQLFSALNPFAEEEEFTNWECSVFALDFEAGVGEISGFLFQSEKLMVVGGGELDLNDESIDIEFNTKPRKGVGVSADMFVTPFVKLSGSLSEPSVGLNQKGVLLSGGAAILTGGLSFLYTGLMDRATAEGGRCEEAMQGLHTPPGQEQIQSNE
;
A
#
# COMPACT_ATOMS: atom_id res chain seq x y z
N MET A 1 -1.88 -13.58 94.71
CA MET A 1 -1.41 -14.66 93.80
C MET A 1 -0.81 -15.77 94.65
N SER A 2 -1.43 -16.95 94.72
CA SER A 2 -1.03 -18.03 95.64
C SER A 2 0.37 -18.58 95.29
N THR A 3 1.10 -19.11 96.27
CA THR A 3 2.42 -19.74 96.10
C THR A 3 2.42 -20.83 95.04
N PHE A 4 1.32 -21.55 94.86
CA PHE A 4 1.12 -22.56 93.81
C PHE A 4 1.25 -21.98 92.39
N PHE A 5 0.68 -20.80 92.14
CA PHE A 5 0.76 -20.13 90.83
C PHE A 5 2.20 -19.69 90.49
N LYS A 6 3.01 -19.33 91.51
CA LYS A 6 4.43 -18.99 91.32
C LYS A 6 5.27 -20.20 90.92
N TYR A 7 5.01 -21.38 91.49
CA TYR A 7 5.71 -22.62 91.11
C TYR A 7 5.31 -23.12 89.73
N ILE A 8 4.05 -22.96 89.33
CA ILE A 8 3.60 -23.25 87.96
C ILE A 8 4.28 -22.32 86.96
N ILE A 9 4.33 -21.01 87.23
CA ILE A 9 5.04 -20.06 86.36
C ILE A 9 6.53 -20.42 86.27
N LEU A 10 7.19 -20.72 87.40
CA LEU A 10 8.61 -21.08 87.41
C LEU A 10 8.88 -22.39 86.63
N ALA A 11 8.00 -23.39 86.76
CA ALA A 11 8.11 -24.65 86.03
C ALA A 11 7.86 -24.46 84.53
N LEU A 12 6.87 -23.67 84.14
CA LEU A 12 6.62 -23.31 82.75
C LEU A 12 7.78 -22.52 82.14
N LEU A 13 8.37 -21.60 82.91
CA LEU A 13 9.49 -20.79 82.47
C LEU A 13 10.79 -21.63 82.36
N ALA A 14 11.00 -22.58 83.28
CA ALA A 14 12.09 -23.55 83.19
C ALA A 14 11.90 -24.53 82.00
N CYS A 15 10.67 -24.99 81.74
CA CYS A 15 10.36 -25.78 80.56
C CYS A 15 10.55 -24.97 79.26
N LEU A 16 10.12 -23.71 79.22
CA LEU A 16 10.30 -22.82 78.08
C LEU A 16 11.79 -22.55 77.83
N LEU A 17 12.57 -22.22 78.85
CA LEU A 17 14.02 -22.05 78.74
C LEU A 17 14.73 -23.36 78.34
N GLY A 18 14.26 -24.50 78.85
CA GLY A 18 14.74 -25.82 78.45
C GLY A 18 14.44 -26.13 76.99
N ALA A 19 13.24 -25.80 76.51
CA ALA A 19 12.86 -25.95 75.11
C ALA A 19 13.66 -25.01 74.20
N ILE A 20 13.86 -23.74 74.59
CA ILE A 20 14.70 -22.79 73.86
C ILE A 20 16.15 -23.27 73.81
N ALA A 21 16.72 -23.71 74.94
CA ALA A 21 18.08 -24.24 74.98
C ALA A 21 18.23 -25.52 74.15
N TYR A 22 17.19 -26.37 74.11
CA TYR A 22 17.15 -27.53 73.24
C TYR A 22 17.12 -27.11 71.77
N LEU A 23 16.19 -26.23 71.36
CA LEU A 23 16.10 -25.73 69.98
C LEU A 23 17.35 -24.96 69.50
N TRP A 24 18.15 -24.44 70.44
CA TRP A 24 19.42 -23.76 70.15
C TRP A 24 20.60 -24.71 69.93
N VAL A 25 20.53 -25.95 70.41
CA VAL A 25 21.62 -26.95 70.33
C VAL A 25 21.21 -28.21 69.54
N ALA A 26 19.91 -28.42 69.33
CA ALA A 26 19.39 -29.58 68.63
C ALA A 26 19.80 -29.58 67.15
N ASP A 27 20.36 -30.70 66.72
CA ASP A 27 20.68 -30.99 65.33
C ASP A 27 19.50 -31.75 64.70
N PHE A 28 18.88 -31.15 63.69
CA PHE A 28 17.73 -31.74 62.98
C PHE A 28 18.15 -32.53 61.73
N SER A 29 19.44 -32.85 61.58
CA SER A 29 19.95 -33.66 60.46
C SER A 29 19.30 -35.05 60.36
N GLU A 30 18.78 -35.57 61.48
CA GLU A 30 18.04 -36.85 61.52
C GLU A 30 16.73 -36.85 60.72
N LEU A 31 16.22 -35.68 60.29
CA LEU A 31 15.02 -35.57 59.47
C LEU A 31 15.22 -35.99 58.00
N LYS A 32 16.47 -36.02 57.52
CA LYS A 32 16.80 -36.30 56.12
C LYS A 32 16.14 -37.60 55.59
N PRO A 33 16.27 -38.78 56.23
CA PRO A 33 15.66 -40.02 55.74
C PRO A 33 14.12 -39.99 55.74
N PHE A 34 13.53 -39.20 56.65
CA PHE A 34 12.09 -39.03 56.71
C PHE A 34 11.59 -38.20 55.52
N ILE A 35 12.28 -37.10 55.20
CA ILE A 35 11.98 -36.25 54.04
C ILE A 35 12.15 -37.07 52.76
N GLU A 36 13.27 -37.79 52.61
CA GLU A 36 13.55 -38.60 51.42
C GLU A 36 12.43 -39.60 51.14
N LYS A 37 12.07 -40.37 52.17
CA LYS A 37 10.96 -41.33 52.07
C LYS A 37 9.64 -40.66 51.72
N LYS A 38 9.31 -39.52 52.32
CA LYS A 38 8.04 -38.84 52.09
C LYS A 38 7.93 -38.22 50.71
N VAL A 39 9.01 -37.62 50.22
CA VAL A 39 9.04 -37.08 48.85
C VAL A 39 8.98 -38.23 47.84
N SER A 40 9.65 -39.36 48.10
CA SER A 40 9.55 -40.54 47.23
C SER A 40 8.15 -41.16 47.21
N GLU A 41 7.50 -41.28 48.36
CA GLU A 41 6.11 -41.76 48.45
C GLU A 41 5.16 -40.83 47.70
N ALA A 42 5.32 -39.51 47.85
CA ALA A 42 4.44 -38.52 47.25
C ALA A 42 4.62 -38.38 45.72
N THR A 43 5.85 -38.50 45.22
CA THR A 43 6.16 -38.36 43.79
C THR A 43 6.08 -39.68 43.03
N GLY A 44 6.15 -40.82 43.73
CA GLY A 44 6.31 -42.13 43.11
C GLY A 44 7.64 -42.28 42.37
N ARG A 45 8.66 -41.53 42.79
CA ARG A 45 10.02 -41.52 42.22
C ARG A 45 11.06 -41.60 43.34
N GLU A 46 12.21 -42.16 43.03
CA GLU A 46 13.32 -42.21 43.99
C GLU A 46 13.86 -40.78 44.19
N PHE A 47 13.93 -40.32 45.43
CA PHE A 47 14.40 -38.99 45.81
C PHE A 47 15.49 -39.16 46.86
N HIS A 48 16.64 -38.54 46.63
CA HIS A 48 17.80 -38.60 47.52
C HIS A 48 18.36 -37.21 47.76
N ILE A 49 18.90 -37.01 48.96
CA ILE A 49 19.75 -35.87 49.29
C ILE A 49 21.16 -36.45 49.46
N ASP A 50 22.04 -36.32 48.48
CA ASP A 50 23.37 -36.94 48.55
C ASP A 50 24.39 -36.12 49.36
N GLY A 51 24.08 -34.85 49.63
CA GLY A 51 24.94 -33.90 50.34
C GLY A 51 24.56 -33.62 51.79
N GLU A 52 25.06 -32.48 52.29
CA GLU A 52 24.73 -31.97 53.62
C GLU A 52 23.25 -31.57 53.72
N PHE A 53 22.62 -31.91 54.83
CA PHE A 53 21.29 -31.43 55.21
C PHE A 53 21.40 -30.86 56.61
N SER A 54 21.14 -29.57 56.77
CA SER A 54 21.20 -28.88 58.05
C SER A 54 19.96 -28.02 58.23
N LEU A 55 19.29 -28.19 59.36
CA LEU A 55 18.14 -27.39 59.76
C LEU A 55 18.40 -26.84 61.17
N SER A 56 18.59 -25.53 61.26
CA SER A 56 18.74 -24.81 62.53
C SER A 56 17.48 -24.01 62.81
N VAL A 57 16.97 -23.99 64.05
CA VAL A 57 15.73 -23.29 64.41
C VAL A 57 15.98 -21.97 65.14
N LEU A 58 17.04 -21.89 65.96
CA LEU A 58 17.41 -20.68 66.72
C LEU A 58 18.89 -20.32 66.51
N PRO A 59 19.26 -19.02 66.56
CA PRO A 59 18.40 -17.84 66.75
C PRO A 59 17.60 -17.45 65.50
N THR A 60 18.03 -17.89 64.31
CA THR A 60 17.35 -17.67 63.04
C THR A 60 17.10 -19.02 62.38
N PRO A 61 15.84 -19.37 62.04
CA PRO A 61 15.56 -20.58 61.28
C PRO A 61 16.28 -20.58 59.93
N THR A 62 17.07 -21.61 59.68
CA THR A 62 17.86 -21.75 58.46
C THR A 62 17.85 -23.21 58.01
N LEU A 63 17.54 -23.42 56.73
CA LEU A 63 17.58 -24.69 56.03
C LEU A 63 18.70 -24.64 54.98
N MET A 64 19.55 -25.67 54.96
CA MET A 64 20.56 -25.88 53.93
C MET A 64 20.48 -27.32 53.45
N VAL A 65 20.38 -27.52 52.14
CA VAL A 65 20.29 -28.83 51.50
C VAL A 65 21.21 -28.84 50.28
N GLU A 66 22.08 -29.84 50.17
CA GLU A 66 23.01 -29.99 49.04
C GLU A 66 22.82 -31.30 48.30
N ASN A 67 23.12 -31.28 46.99
CA ASN A 67 23.09 -32.43 46.07
C ASN A 67 21.77 -33.21 46.13
N VAL A 68 20.66 -32.53 45.87
CA VAL A 68 19.33 -33.15 45.78
C VAL A 68 19.15 -33.79 44.40
N ARG A 69 18.58 -34.99 44.37
CA ARG A 69 18.30 -35.71 43.12
C ARG A 69 16.90 -36.35 43.15
N LEU A 70 16.18 -36.24 42.04
CA LEU A 70 14.92 -36.94 41.79
C LEU A 70 15.05 -37.77 40.52
N ALA A 71 14.78 -39.06 40.64
CA ALA A 71 14.88 -40.00 39.54
C ALA A 71 13.79 -39.76 38.47
N GLY A 72 14.14 -39.98 37.21
CA GLY A 72 13.18 -40.05 36.12
C GLY A 72 12.31 -41.31 36.19
N PRO A 73 11.23 -41.39 35.39
CA PRO A 73 10.47 -42.63 35.22
C PRO A 73 11.32 -43.73 34.56
N GLU A 74 10.92 -45.00 34.70
CA GLU A 74 11.70 -46.14 34.17
C GLU A 74 11.95 -46.09 32.65
N TRP A 75 11.07 -45.41 31.91
CA TRP A 75 11.19 -45.26 30.46
C TRP A 75 12.17 -44.14 30.04
N SER A 76 12.59 -43.30 30.97
CA SER A 76 13.46 -42.14 30.74
C SER A 76 14.89 -42.60 30.44
N GLU A 77 15.53 -42.01 29.43
CA GLU A 77 16.95 -42.30 29.16
C GLU A 77 17.86 -41.61 30.17
N LYS A 78 17.44 -40.47 30.72
CA LYS A 78 18.15 -39.82 31.83
C LYS A 78 17.74 -40.44 33.15
N SER A 79 18.73 -40.81 33.95
CA SER A 79 18.53 -41.40 35.29
C SER A 79 17.91 -40.42 36.28
N GLN A 80 18.22 -39.13 36.15
CA GLN A 80 17.73 -38.07 37.04
C GLN A 80 16.93 -37.06 36.20
N MET A 81 15.74 -36.69 36.68
CA MET A 81 14.91 -35.65 36.05
C MET A 81 15.09 -34.28 36.71
N LEU A 82 15.57 -34.25 37.96
CA LEU A 82 15.91 -33.03 38.68
C LEU A 82 17.18 -33.29 39.49
N GLU A 83 18.16 -32.41 39.34
CA GLU A 83 19.32 -32.29 40.21
C GLU A 83 19.40 -30.87 40.74
N VAL A 84 19.81 -30.70 42.00
CA VAL A 84 20.02 -29.38 42.62
C VAL A 84 21.31 -29.45 43.44
N ASP A 85 22.30 -28.64 43.08
CA ASP A 85 23.58 -28.60 43.79
C ASP A 85 23.42 -28.05 45.21
N SER A 86 22.72 -26.93 45.38
CA SER A 86 22.46 -26.35 46.70
C SER A 86 21.15 -25.56 46.79
N LEU A 87 20.50 -25.68 47.94
CA LEU A 87 19.33 -24.90 48.36
C LEU A 87 19.60 -24.36 49.76
N TYR A 88 19.44 -23.04 49.92
CA TYR A 88 19.53 -22.33 51.19
C TYR A 88 18.28 -21.49 51.41
N ALA A 89 17.70 -21.54 52.60
CA ALA A 89 16.55 -20.73 52.97
C ALA A 89 16.65 -20.27 54.43
N GLN A 90 16.50 -18.97 54.66
CA GLN A 90 16.40 -18.36 55.98
C GLN A 90 14.98 -17.84 56.21
N VAL A 91 14.30 -18.36 57.23
CA VAL A 91 12.89 -18.05 57.53
C VAL A 91 12.79 -17.22 58.81
N GLY A 92 11.84 -16.30 58.87
CA GLY A 92 11.54 -15.53 60.07
C GLY A 92 11.15 -16.44 61.25
N LEU A 93 11.79 -16.28 62.41
CA LEU A 93 11.47 -17.10 63.59
C LEU A 93 10.00 -16.99 64.00
N TRP A 94 9.47 -15.76 63.97
CA TRP A 94 8.07 -15.51 64.35
C TRP A 94 7.07 -15.92 63.26
N SER A 95 7.51 -15.99 62.00
CA SER A 95 6.65 -16.38 60.88
C SER A 95 6.35 -17.88 60.82
N LEU A 96 7.13 -18.69 61.55
CA LEU A 96 6.83 -20.11 61.79
C LEU A 96 5.65 -20.33 62.75
N LEU A 97 5.31 -19.33 63.58
CA LEU A 97 4.21 -19.42 64.55
C LEU A 97 2.97 -18.61 64.13
N PHE A 98 3.14 -17.61 63.26
CA PHE A 98 2.09 -16.74 62.76
C PHE A 98 2.26 -16.51 61.26
N GLN A 99 1.19 -16.63 60.47
CA GLN A 99 1.21 -16.28 59.05
C GLN A 99 1.31 -14.76 58.85
N PRO A 100 1.88 -14.26 57.74
CA PRO A 100 2.48 -15.01 56.61
C PRO A 100 3.89 -15.57 56.90
N ILE A 101 4.32 -16.56 56.12
CA ILE A 101 5.69 -17.09 56.18
C ILE A 101 6.62 -16.09 55.50
N GLU A 102 7.48 -15.46 56.29
CA GLU A 102 8.54 -14.55 55.83
C GLU A 102 9.83 -15.31 55.56
N VAL A 103 10.31 -15.29 54.31
CA VAL A 103 11.60 -15.81 53.87
C VAL A 103 12.55 -14.64 53.68
N ASN A 104 13.53 -14.51 54.57
CA ASN A 104 14.48 -13.40 54.58
C ASN A 104 15.51 -13.52 53.46
N ASP A 105 15.97 -14.73 53.18
CA ASP A 105 16.98 -15.02 52.17
C ASP A 105 16.74 -16.42 51.61
N PHE A 106 16.70 -16.52 50.29
CA PHE A 106 16.53 -17.75 49.54
C PHE A 106 17.61 -17.83 48.46
N SER A 107 18.37 -18.92 48.43
CA SER A 107 19.35 -19.15 47.39
C SER A 107 19.20 -20.57 46.83
N LEU A 108 19.20 -20.66 45.51
CA LEU A 108 19.10 -21.92 44.78
C LEU A 108 20.16 -21.92 43.68
N SER A 109 21.05 -22.91 43.67
CA SER A 109 22.16 -22.95 42.72
C SER A 109 22.33 -24.33 42.10
N GLY A 110 22.70 -24.36 40.83
CA GLY A 110 23.03 -25.58 40.09
C GLY A 110 21.81 -26.49 39.93
N VAL A 111 20.70 -25.93 39.44
CA VAL A 111 19.48 -26.70 39.18
C VAL A 111 19.55 -27.26 37.77
N ASN A 112 19.40 -28.56 37.60
CA ASN A 112 19.30 -29.20 36.29
C ASN A 112 17.99 -29.98 36.20
N VAL A 113 17.05 -29.47 35.42
CA VAL A 113 15.76 -30.12 35.14
C VAL A 113 15.79 -30.71 33.75
N VAL A 114 15.43 -31.98 33.64
CA VAL A 114 15.24 -32.66 32.37
C VAL A 114 13.75 -32.94 32.22
N VAL A 115 13.13 -32.36 31.19
CA VAL A 115 11.75 -32.63 30.78
C VAL A 115 11.80 -33.51 29.55
N GLU A 116 11.20 -34.69 29.61
CA GLU A 116 11.21 -35.66 28.51
C GLU A 116 9.79 -36.04 28.10
N THR A 117 9.57 -36.19 26.80
CA THR A 117 8.36 -36.78 26.21
C THR A 117 8.71 -38.09 25.51
N ASN A 118 8.03 -39.18 25.88
CA ASN A 118 8.19 -40.48 25.22
C ASN A 118 7.40 -40.57 23.90
N ALA A 119 7.58 -41.66 23.15
CA ALA A 119 6.92 -41.88 21.86
C ALA A 119 5.37 -41.94 21.95
N ASP A 120 4.82 -42.22 23.12
CA ASP A 120 3.37 -42.22 23.40
C ASP A 120 2.85 -40.82 23.82
N GLY A 121 3.71 -39.80 23.81
CA GLY A 121 3.38 -38.44 24.24
C GLY A 121 3.30 -38.25 25.76
N GLN A 122 3.74 -39.23 26.57
CA GLN A 122 3.75 -39.10 28.02
C GLN A 122 4.96 -38.29 28.48
N LEU A 123 4.72 -37.32 29.37
CA LEU A 123 5.74 -36.46 29.95
C LEU A 123 6.32 -37.07 31.23
N ASN A 124 7.63 -36.95 31.44
CA ASN A 124 8.29 -37.53 32.62
C ASN A 124 7.83 -36.94 33.96
N TRP A 125 7.31 -35.71 33.95
CA TRP A 125 6.72 -35.04 35.11
C TRP A 125 5.30 -35.51 35.46
N GLN A 126 4.70 -36.44 34.69
CA GLN A 126 3.42 -37.03 35.04
C GLN A 126 3.64 -38.00 36.20
N MET A 127 3.51 -37.45 37.41
CA MET A 127 3.60 -38.20 38.66
C MET A 127 2.32 -39.04 38.81
N GLY A 128 2.45 -40.21 39.43
CA GLY A 128 1.31 -41.11 39.63
C GLY A 128 0.15 -40.38 40.33
N GLU A 129 -1.09 -40.64 39.90
CA GLU A 129 -2.26 -40.18 40.64
C GLU A 129 -2.17 -40.72 42.06
N ALA A 130 -1.97 -39.84 43.04
CA ALA A 130 -2.24 -40.17 44.43
C ALA A 130 -3.73 -40.58 44.48
N GLN A 131 -4.00 -41.87 44.68
CA GLN A 131 -5.35 -42.36 44.87
C GLN A 131 -5.98 -41.52 45.99
N PRO A 132 -7.07 -40.79 45.75
CA PRO A 132 -7.75 -40.09 46.82
C PRO A 132 -8.20 -41.16 47.81
N GLU A 133 -7.74 -41.07 49.06
CA GLU A 133 -8.33 -41.89 50.12
C GLU A 133 -9.82 -41.53 50.19
N PRO A 134 -10.72 -42.51 49.98
CA PRO A 134 -12.15 -42.24 49.98
C PRO A 134 -12.60 -42.11 51.44
N ASP A 135 -12.41 -40.92 52.03
CA ASP A 135 -13.17 -40.35 53.17
C ASP A 135 -12.44 -39.19 53.89
N GLU A 136 -11.31 -38.67 53.40
CA GLU A 136 -10.80 -37.40 53.91
C GLU A 136 -11.60 -36.22 53.31
N PRO A 137 -12.17 -35.32 54.15
CA PRO A 137 -12.76 -34.10 53.63
C PRO A 137 -11.67 -33.36 52.83
N GLU A 138 -12.01 -32.85 51.64
CA GLU A 138 -11.14 -31.93 50.91
C GLU A 138 -10.66 -30.86 51.89
N ALA A 139 -9.40 -31.00 52.34
CA ALA A 139 -8.75 -29.96 53.08
C ALA A 139 -8.79 -28.76 52.14
N GLU A 140 -9.53 -27.71 52.52
CA GLU A 140 -9.43 -26.42 51.86
C GLU A 140 -7.94 -26.16 51.69
N ARG A 141 -7.45 -26.12 50.45
CA ARG A 141 -6.06 -25.77 50.14
C ARG A 141 -5.91 -24.33 50.57
N GLY A 142 -5.65 -24.14 51.86
CA GLY A 142 -5.43 -22.84 52.45
C GLY A 142 -4.30 -22.20 51.68
N GLU A 143 -4.56 -21.04 51.07
CA GLU A 143 -3.50 -20.22 50.54
C GLU A 143 -2.56 -19.92 51.72
N PHE A 144 -1.32 -20.43 51.65
CA PHE A 144 -0.28 -20.14 52.61
C PHE A 144 0.41 -18.86 52.13
N PRO A 145 0.11 -17.68 52.70
CA PRO A 145 0.75 -16.45 52.25
C PRO A 145 2.24 -16.52 52.58
N LEU A 146 3.06 -16.43 51.53
CA LEU A 146 4.52 -16.50 51.56
C LEU A 146 5.08 -15.18 51.03
N ASN A 147 5.96 -14.55 51.80
CA ASN A 147 6.67 -13.33 51.42
C ASN A 147 8.17 -13.66 51.33
N VAL A 148 8.84 -13.22 50.28
CA VAL A 148 10.28 -13.46 50.06
C VAL A 148 10.97 -12.11 49.91
N HIS A 149 11.89 -11.79 50.83
CA HIS A 149 12.61 -10.52 50.85
C HIS A 149 13.82 -10.50 49.92
N ARG A 150 14.55 -11.61 49.85
CA ARG A 150 15.71 -11.80 48.96
C ARG A 150 15.68 -13.19 48.33
N ALA A 151 15.93 -13.27 47.03
CA ALA A 151 16.02 -14.50 46.28
C ALA A 151 17.17 -14.44 45.26
N SER A 152 18.07 -15.42 45.29
CA SER A 152 19.15 -15.58 44.31
C SER A 152 19.06 -16.96 43.67
N LEU A 153 18.89 -17.01 42.35
CA LEU A 153 18.93 -18.24 41.57
C LEU A 153 20.16 -18.21 40.67
N ASN A 154 20.98 -19.25 40.70
CA ASN A 154 22.19 -19.31 39.87
C ASN A 154 22.26 -20.65 39.14
N ASP A 155 22.75 -20.62 37.90
CA ASP A 155 23.01 -21.83 37.11
C ASP A 155 21.80 -22.79 37.03
N ILE A 156 20.62 -22.27 36.72
CA ILE A 156 19.42 -23.09 36.48
C ILE A 156 19.36 -23.47 35.02
N ARG A 157 19.30 -24.77 34.73
CA ARG A 157 19.19 -25.37 33.42
C ARG A 157 17.91 -26.19 33.33
N VAL A 158 17.15 -25.99 32.26
CA VAL A 158 15.99 -26.82 31.91
C VAL A 158 16.17 -27.32 30.48
N SER A 159 16.30 -28.64 30.32
CA SER A 159 16.44 -29.29 29.02
C SER A 159 15.14 -30.00 28.65
N TYR A 160 14.60 -29.72 27.46
CA TYR A 160 13.46 -30.44 26.90
C TYR A 160 13.93 -31.43 25.82
N LEU A 161 13.65 -32.71 26.04
CA LEU A 161 13.91 -33.78 25.10
C LEU A 161 12.61 -34.38 24.57
N ALA A 162 12.56 -34.63 23.28
CA ALA A 162 11.50 -35.39 22.65
C ALA A 162 12.12 -36.57 21.89
N GLU A 163 11.67 -37.78 22.18
CA GLU A 163 12.19 -39.02 21.58
C GLU A 163 13.72 -39.19 21.75
N GLY A 164 14.27 -38.73 22.88
CA GLY A 164 15.70 -38.83 23.21
C GLY A 164 16.57 -37.73 22.59
N GLU A 165 16.03 -36.88 21.71
CA GLU A 165 16.75 -35.74 21.13
C GLU A 165 16.47 -34.46 21.91
N LEU A 166 17.52 -33.69 22.21
CA LEU A 166 17.39 -32.34 22.78
C LEU A 166 16.72 -31.43 21.76
N LYS A 167 15.56 -30.88 22.13
CA LYS A 167 14.80 -29.94 21.28
C LYS A 167 14.98 -28.50 21.73
N GLN A 168 15.03 -28.26 23.04
CA GLN A 168 15.16 -26.92 23.63
C GLN A 168 16.00 -26.98 24.91
N GLU A 169 16.79 -25.94 25.15
CA GLU A 169 17.53 -25.77 26.40
C GLU A 169 17.37 -24.33 26.89
N PHE A 170 16.95 -24.18 28.15
CA PHE A 170 16.83 -22.91 28.85
C PHE A 170 17.88 -22.86 29.95
N VAL A 171 18.62 -21.76 30.03
CA VAL A 171 19.66 -21.52 31.02
C VAL A 171 19.44 -20.15 31.65
N LEU A 172 19.06 -20.13 32.92
CA LEU A 172 19.13 -18.93 33.74
C LEU A 172 20.49 -18.94 34.45
N SER A 173 21.39 -18.06 34.00
CA SER A 173 22.72 -17.94 34.61
C SER A 173 22.64 -17.32 36.00
N SER A 174 21.86 -16.24 36.14
CA SER A 174 21.63 -15.61 37.43
C SER A 174 20.31 -14.82 37.44
N LEU A 175 19.56 -14.93 38.55
CA LEU A 175 18.47 -14.05 38.92
C LEU A 175 18.72 -13.60 40.36
N ASP A 176 18.88 -12.32 40.59
CA ASP A 176 19.01 -11.76 41.94
C ASP A 176 17.93 -10.71 42.17
N VAL A 177 17.12 -10.94 43.20
CA VAL A 177 16.02 -10.08 43.62
C VAL A 177 16.21 -9.78 45.10
N ASP A 178 16.34 -8.51 45.46
CA ASP A 178 16.46 -8.04 46.84
C ASP A 178 15.52 -6.85 47.05
N GLU A 179 14.55 -6.99 47.96
CA GLU A 179 13.56 -5.96 48.27
C GLU A 179 14.17 -4.70 48.93
N GLN A 180 15.32 -4.85 49.60
CA GLN A 180 16.00 -3.77 50.32
C GLN A 180 17.03 -3.04 49.47
N GLU A 181 17.61 -3.70 48.47
CA GLU A 181 18.51 -3.06 47.51
C GLU A 181 17.74 -2.38 46.37
N ASP A 182 18.40 -1.41 45.75
CA ASP A 182 17.86 -0.62 44.63
C ASP A 182 18.40 -1.14 43.30
N HIS A 183 18.69 -2.44 43.20
CA HIS A 183 19.20 -3.04 41.96
C HIS A 183 18.96 -4.55 41.94
N ASN A 184 17.98 -4.97 41.15
CA ASN A 184 17.72 -6.37 40.81
C ASN A 184 18.31 -6.65 39.42
N THR A 185 18.85 -7.84 39.21
CA THR A 185 19.44 -8.24 37.92
C THR A 185 18.94 -9.59 37.46
N VAL A 186 18.78 -9.73 36.14
CA VAL A 186 18.35 -10.97 35.49
C VAL A 186 19.25 -11.22 34.28
N LEU A 187 19.81 -12.42 34.19
CA LEU A 187 20.58 -12.90 33.03
C LEU A 187 20.03 -14.26 32.58
N LEU A 188 19.43 -14.27 31.40
CA LEU A 188 18.77 -15.41 30.78
C LEU A 188 19.44 -15.72 29.44
N ALA A 189 19.64 -17.00 29.16
CA ALA A 189 20.02 -17.51 27.85
C ALA A 189 19.16 -18.73 27.52
N ALA A 190 18.80 -18.91 26.26
CA ALA A 190 18.07 -20.08 25.81
C ALA A 190 18.45 -20.40 24.36
N MET A 191 18.23 -21.64 23.95
CA MET A 191 18.40 -22.10 22.58
C MET A 191 17.08 -22.69 22.09
N LEU A 192 16.57 -22.14 20.98
CA LEU A 192 15.36 -22.62 20.29
C LEU A 192 15.77 -23.15 18.91
N GLY A 193 16.01 -24.46 18.79
CA GLY A 193 16.65 -25.02 17.58
C GLY A 193 18.07 -24.45 17.42
N ASP A 194 18.35 -23.82 16.28
CA ASP A 194 19.63 -23.16 15.98
C ASP A 194 19.67 -21.67 16.40
N ILE A 195 18.60 -21.16 17.01
CA ILE A 195 18.47 -19.74 17.36
C ILE A 195 18.90 -19.53 18.81
N SER A 196 19.91 -18.70 19.01
CA SER A 196 20.30 -18.24 20.33
C SER A 196 19.40 -17.11 20.80
N LEU A 197 18.84 -17.27 21.99
CA LEU A 197 18.09 -16.26 22.71
C LEU A 197 18.91 -15.84 23.94
N SER A 198 19.03 -14.55 24.20
CA SER A 198 19.55 -14.06 25.47
C SER A 198 18.78 -12.83 25.91
N ALA A 199 18.59 -12.67 27.20
CA ALA A 199 18.02 -11.46 27.77
C ALA A 199 18.79 -11.09 29.03
N GLU A 200 19.13 -9.82 29.14
CA GLU A 200 19.64 -9.22 30.35
C GLU A 200 18.71 -8.09 30.77
N GLY A 201 18.55 -7.92 32.07
CA GLY A 201 17.75 -6.82 32.59
C GLY A 201 18.16 -6.43 33.98
N ASN A 202 17.93 -5.16 34.30
CA ASN A 202 18.07 -4.61 35.61
C ASN A 202 16.82 -3.81 35.99
N ALA A 203 16.48 -3.82 37.26
CA ALA A 203 15.35 -3.03 37.75
C ALA A 203 15.64 -2.47 39.12
N ASN A 204 15.16 -1.27 39.37
CA ASN A 204 15.17 -0.61 40.66
C ASN A 204 13.86 0.15 40.88
N ARG A 205 13.79 0.99 41.92
CA ARG A 205 12.54 1.71 42.24
C ARG A 205 12.22 2.86 41.28
N GLU A 206 13.20 3.34 40.54
CA GLU A 206 13.09 4.49 39.63
C GLU A 206 13.08 4.07 38.15
N MET A 207 13.64 2.91 37.80
CA MET A 207 13.78 2.47 36.41
C MET A 207 13.87 0.94 36.29
N ALA A 208 13.46 0.42 35.15
CA ALA A 208 13.76 -0.93 34.71
C ALA A 208 14.26 -0.90 33.28
N ALA A 209 15.36 -1.58 32.98
CA ALA A 209 15.85 -1.73 31.61
C ALA A 209 16.10 -3.19 31.29
N PHE A 210 15.90 -3.54 30.02
CA PHE A 210 16.27 -4.85 29.51
C PHE A 210 16.80 -4.75 28.09
N THR A 211 17.64 -5.71 27.74
CA THR A 211 18.11 -5.97 26.39
C THR A 211 17.90 -7.45 26.11
N ALA A 212 17.28 -7.79 24.99
CA ALA A 212 17.14 -9.16 24.53
C ALA A 212 17.63 -9.31 23.08
N LEU A 213 18.27 -10.43 22.81
CA LEU A 213 18.80 -10.83 21.51
C LEU A 213 18.12 -12.14 21.10
N ALA A 214 17.69 -12.21 19.85
CA ALA A 214 17.11 -13.40 19.25
C ALA A 214 17.60 -13.52 17.80
N GLY A 215 18.67 -14.29 17.58
CA GLY A 215 19.33 -14.38 16.28
C GLY A 215 19.79 -13.01 15.77
N ASP A 216 19.18 -12.55 14.68
CA ASP A 216 19.48 -11.27 14.02
C ASP A 216 18.67 -10.07 14.57
N ALA A 217 17.84 -10.29 15.60
CA ALA A 217 17.03 -9.26 16.24
C ALA A 217 17.58 -8.89 17.63
N GLU A 218 17.67 -7.59 17.89
CA GLU A 218 17.99 -7.00 19.19
C GLU A 218 16.86 -6.06 19.59
N ILE A 219 16.34 -6.23 20.80
CA ILE A 219 15.38 -5.32 21.42
C ILE A 219 15.94 -4.81 22.74
N SER A 220 15.91 -3.51 22.95
CA SER A 220 16.18 -2.89 24.24
C SER A 220 15.03 -1.99 24.64
N SER A 221 14.79 -1.89 25.94
CA SER A 221 13.82 -0.96 26.50
C SER A 221 14.25 -0.46 27.87
N GLU A 222 13.93 0.79 28.15
CA GLU A 222 14.11 1.44 29.43
C GLU A 222 12.78 2.07 29.85
N LEU A 223 12.30 1.68 31.02
CA LEU A 223 11.06 2.10 31.64
C LEU A 223 11.40 2.95 32.85
N GLN A 224 10.96 4.21 32.90
CA GLN A 224 11.19 5.11 34.03
C GLN A 224 9.91 5.31 34.85
N TYR A 225 10.07 5.29 36.17
CA TYR A 225 9.04 5.50 37.18
C TYR A 225 9.37 6.72 38.04
N PRO A 226 8.39 7.54 38.45
CA PRO A 226 6.94 7.40 38.26
C PRO A 226 6.42 8.00 36.95
N ASP A 227 7.30 8.54 36.10
CA ASP A 227 6.92 9.27 34.87
C ASP A 227 6.23 8.40 33.83
N LYS A 228 6.26 7.06 33.99
CA LYS A 228 5.64 6.07 33.10
C LYS A 228 6.06 6.29 31.65
N SER A 229 7.34 6.59 31.44
CA SER A 229 7.95 6.69 30.12
C SER A 229 8.64 5.39 29.77
N VAL A 230 8.52 4.98 28.50
CA VAL A 230 9.12 3.76 27.95
C VAL A 230 9.91 4.15 26.71
N ALA A 231 11.22 4.21 26.84
CA ALA A 231 12.11 4.26 25.69
C ALA A 231 12.34 2.82 25.18
N PHE A 232 12.37 2.64 23.87
CA PHE A 232 12.65 1.34 23.28
C PHE A 232 13.39 1.47 21.95
N SER A 233 14.13 0.43 21.61
CA SER A 233 14.80 0.27 20.33
C SER A 233 14.75 -1.20 19.92
N LEU A 234 14.30 -1.44 18.70
CA LEU A 234 14.31 -2.73 18.01
C LEU A 234 15.21 -2.58 16.78
N ASN A 235 16.18 -3.46 16.65
CA ASN A 235 17.09 -3.55 15.51
C ASN A 235 17.07 -4.97 14.97
N VAL A 236 16.67 -5.13 13.71
CA VAL A 236 16.62 -6.41 13.01
C VAL A 236 17.55 -6.32 11.82
N GLN A 237 18.64 -7.09 11.82
CA GLN A 237 19.66 -7.03 10.77
C GLN A 237 19.12 -7.55 9.42
N SER A 238 18.32 -8.61 9.46
CA SER A 238 17.67 -9.24 8.31
C SER A 238 16.18 -9.48 8.59
N LEU A 239 15.32 -8.66 8.00
CA LEU A 239 13.88 -8.80 8.17
C LEU A 239 13.35 -10.10 7.54
N ALA A 240 13.94 -10.56 6.43
CA ALA A 240 13.63 -11.84 5.81
C ALA A 240 13.82 -13.03 6.77
N ARG A 241 14.98 -13.11 7.44
CA ARG A 241 15.27 -14.19 8.39
C ARG A 241 14.34 -14.19 9.58
N VAL A 242 14.05 -13.01 10.16
CA VAL A 242 13.06 -12.91 11.24
C VAL A 242 11.67 -13.30 10.76
N GLY A 243 11.30 -12.96 9.52
CA GLY A 243 10.07 -13.41 8.88
C GLY A 243 9.94 -14.93 8.81
N GLU A 244 10.99 -15.63 8.41
CA GLU A 244 11.02 -17.11 8.37
C GLU A 244 10.75 -17.73 9.76
N LEU A 245 11.20 -17.09 10.85
CA LEU A 245 10.95 -17.56 12.22
C LEU A 245 9.48 -17.48 12.63
N VAL A 246 8.73 -16.55 12.07
CA VAL A 246 7.31 -16.31 12.38
C VAL A 246 6.39 -16.72 11.22
N GLU A 247 6.90 -17.56 10.30
CA GLU A 247 6.17 -18.07 9.13
C GLU A 247 5.65 -16.96 8.18
N LEU A 248 6.34 -15.81 8.12
CA LEU A 248 6.07 -14.71 7.20
C LEU A 248 7.08 -14.73 6.03
N SER A 249 6.60 -15.12 4.85
CA SER A 249 7.38 -15.14 3.61
C SER A 249 7.30 -13.83 2.82
N GLY A 250 8.31 -13.54 1.98
CA GLY A 250 8.29 -12.41 1.04
C GLY A 250 8.74 -11.07 1.63
N LEU A 251 9.28 -11.07 2.85
CA LEU A 251 9.90 -9.89 3.44
C LEU A 251 11.27 -9.62 2.79
N PRO A 252 11.65 -8.34 2.62
CA PRO A 252 12.96 -7.99 2.07
C PRO A 252 14.09 -8.36 3.03
N ASP A 253 15.24 -8.74 2.50
CA ASP A 253 16.46 -8.99 3.28
C ASP A 253 17.17 -7.67 3.60
N GLU A 254 16.48 -6.81 4.34
CA GLU A 254 16.91 -5.45 4.69
C GLU A 254 16.90 -5.26 6.20
N THR A 255 17.69 -4.31 6.68
CA THR A 255 17.75 -3.95 8.10
C THR A 255 16.54 -3.09 8.48
N LEU A 256 15.81 -3.49 9.52
CA LEU A 256 14.73 -2.73 10.14
C LEU A 256 15.18 -2.15 11.47
N VAL A 257 15.07 -0.83 11.63
CA VAL A 257 15.28 -0.15 12.92
C VAL A 257 13.99 0.53 13.32
N LEU A 258 13.54 0.28 14.53
CA LEU A 258 12.39 0.95 15.14
C LEU A 258 12.82 1.45 16.52
N LYS A 259 12.73 2.75 16.77
CA LYS A 259 13.04 3.32 18.08
C LYS A 259 12.10 4.46 18.41
N GLY A 260 11.90 4.72 19.69
CA GLY A 260 11.08 5.84 20.14
C GLY A 260 10.87 5.81 21.64
N GLU A 261 10.10 6.79 22.11
CA GLU A 261 9.69 6.90 23.49
C GLU A 261 8.15 7.01 23.56
N LEU A 262 7.58 6.37 24.58
CA LEU A 262 6.16 6.39 24.93
C LEU A 262 6.01 7.00 26.31
N GLU A 263 5.17 8.01 26.47
CA GLU A 263 4.75 8.49 27.79
C GLU A 263 3.27 8.19 28.01
N LEU A 264 2.94 7.66 29.20
CA LEU A 264 1.60 7.23 29.56
C LEU A 264 1.03 8.10 30.68
N ASP A 265 0.05 8.95 30.36
CA ASP A 265 -0.71 9.75 31.33
C ASP A 265 -2.21 9.45 31.25
N GLY A 266 -2.65 8.46 32.04
CA GLY A 266 -4.05 8.01 32.04
C GLY A 266 -4.45 7.39 30.70
N SER A 267 -5.36 8.06 29.97
CA SER A 267 -5.81 7.69 28.62
C SER A 267 -4.98 8.32 27.50
N LEU A 268 -4.06 9.23 27.84
CA LEU A 268 -3.19 9.92 26.90
C LEU A 268 -1.88 9.15 26.73
N VAL A 269 -1.58 8.77 25.49
CA VAL A 269 -0.31 8.18 25.08
C VAL A 269 0.43 9.20 24.23
N THR A 270 1.63 9.62 24.65
CA THR A 270 2.47 10.51 23.86
C THR A 270 3.58 9.72 23.20
N LEU A 271 3.72 9.86 21.87
CA LEU A 271 4.78 9.31 21.05
C LEU A 271 5.85 10.39 20.86
N LYS A 272 7.09 10.12 21.27
CA LYS A 272 8.22 11.03 21.13
C LYS A 272 9.35 10.39 20.33
N GLN A 273 9.85 11.11 19.33
CA GLN A 273 11.01 10.76 18.52
C GLN A 273 10.93 9.37 17.91
N TRP A 274 9.75 8.97 17.42
CA TRP A 274 9.64 7.68 16.76
C TRP A 274 10.33 7.73 15.41
N VAL A 275 11.20 6.75 15.19
CA VAL A 275 11.93 6.55 13.94
C VAL A 275 11.72 5.10 13.52
N VAL A 276 11.22 4.91 12.31
CA VAL A 276 11.18 3.62 11.62
C VAL A 276 12.06 3.73 10.39
N SER A 277 13.07 2.88 10.28
CA SER A 277 13.97 2.83 9.13
C SER A 277 13.95 1.43 8.52
N LEU A 278 13.73 1.34 7.22
CA LEU A 278 13.79 0.09 6.44
C LEU A 278 14.50 0.39 5.12
N ALA A 279 15.70 -0.16 4.92
CA ALA A 279 16.59 0.24 3.83
C ALA A 279 16.82 1.77 3.81
N ASP A 280 16.49 2.48 2.73
CA ASP A 280 16.53 3.94 2.59
C ASP A 280 15.21 4.65 2.97
N VAL A 281 14.18 3.92 3.39
CA VAL A 281 12.94 4.51 3.87
C VAL A 281 13.12 4.89 5.34
N GLU A 282 12.89 6.16 5.67
CA GLU A 282 12.83 6.68 7.04
C GLU A 282 11.46 7.32 7.30
N VAL A 283 10.82 6.92 8.39
CA VAL A 283 9.57 7.47 8.90
C VAL A 283 9.84 8.06 10.27
N LEU A 284 9.65 9.37 10.40
CA LEU A 284 9.64 10.09 11.65
C LEU A 284 8.21 10.34 12.08
N LEU A 285 7.91 10.08 13.36
CA LEU A 285 6.57 10.22 13.90
C LEU A 285 6.62 10.76 15.34
N ASP A 286 5.80 11.76 15.62
CA ASP A 286 5.61 12.34 16.94
C ASP A 286 4.13 12.62 17.12
N GLY A 287 3.61 12.55 18.34
CA GLY A 287 2.21 12.89 18.55
C GLY A 287 1.57 12.33 19.80
N GLN A 288 0.24 12.32 19.80
CA GLN A 288 -0.57 11.93 20.94
C GLN A 288 -1.78 11.10 20.49
N LEU A 289 -2.13 10.11 21.31
CA LEU A 289 -3.34 9.33 21.19
C LEU A 289 -4.12 9.47 22.50
N ASN A 290 -5.37 9.90 22.41
CA ASN A 290 -6.27 10.00 23.55
C ASN A 290 -7.35 8.92 23.43
N GLY A 291 -7.26 7.92 24.30
CA GLY A 291 -8.22 6.81 24.34
C GLY A 291 -9.60 7.19 24.87
N GLU A 292 -9.76 8.30 25.60
CA GLU A 292 -11.06 8.74 26.14
C GLU A 292 -11.97 9.28 25.03
N ASP A 293 -11.40 10.10 24.14
CA ASP A 293 -12.13 10.72 23.03
C ASP A 293 -11.91 9.99 21.68
N SER A 294 -11.10 8.92 21.67
CA SER A 294 -10.69 8.20 20.44
C SER A 294 -10.08 9.12 19.38
N THR A 295 -9.25 10.07 19.82
CA THR A 295 -8.58 11.04 18.95
C THR A 295 -7.09 10.79 18.87
N VAL A 296 -6.51 11.05 17.70
CA VAL A 296 -5.09 10.89 17.41
C VAL A 296 -4.59 12.18 16.73
N ALA A 297 -3.46 12.70 17.18
CA ALA A 297 -2.80 13.87 16.60
C ALA A 297 -1.33 13.54 16.38
N LEU A 298 -0.89 13.43 15.12
CA LEU A 298 0.46 12.99 14.75
C LEU A 298 1.11 13.98 13.79
N SER A 299 2.37 14.31 14.01
CA SER A 299 3.26 14.88 13.00
C SER A 299 4.06 13.74 12.38
N THR A 300 4.01 13.60 11.06
CA THR A 300 4.79 12.59 10.34
C THR A 300 5.67 13.21 9.26
N ARG A 301 6.86 12.64 9.09
CA ARG A 301 7.72 12.86 7.92
C ARG A 301 8.20 11.50 7.41
N ILE A 302 8.01 11.27 6.12
CA ILE A 302 8.47 10.08 5.41
C ILE A 302 9.50 10.56 4.37
N THR A 303 10.62 9.88 4.27
CA THR A 303 11.63 10.09 3.24
C THR A 303 12.08 8.74 2.69
N ALA A 304 12.23 8.64 1.37
CA ALA A 304 12.76 7.47 0.70
C ALA A 304 13.60 7.90 -0.51
N ASP A 305 14.70 7.20 -0.78
CA ASP A 305 15.51 7.45 -1.97
C ASP A 305 14.86 6.84 -3.23
N SER A 306 13.97 5.86 -3.06
CA SER A 306 13.25 5.21 -4.16
C SER A 306 11.81 4.82 -3.83
N LEU A 307 10.83 5.34 -4.59
CA LEU A 307 9.43 4.88 -4.54
C LEU A 307 9.27 3.38 -4.82
N GLY A 308 10.19 2.78 -5.59
CA GLY A 308 10.19 1.35 -5.93
C GLY A 308 10.22 0.40 -4.71
N LEU A 309 10.57 0.88 -3.52
CA LEU A 309 10.56 0.08 -2.29
C LEU A 309 9.17 -0.02 -1.66
N ILE A 310 8.32 0.98 -1.90
CA ILE A 310 6.92 0.97 -1.45
C ILE A 310 6.11 0.06 -2.37
N ALA A 311 6.38 0.14 -3.68
CA ALA A 311 5.79 -0.75 -4.68
C ALA A 311 6.81 -0.99 -5.81
N PRO A 312 7.22 -2.25 -6.08
CA PRO A 312 8.24 -2.58 -7.07
C PRO A 312 7.98 -2.07 -8.49
N GLU A 313 6.72 -1.83 -8.84
CA GLU A 313 6.27 -1.29 -10.13
C GLU A 313 6.55 0.22 -10.29
N LEU A 314 6.85 0.93 -9.20
CA LEU A 314 7.10 2.37 -9.22
C LEU A 314 8.56 2.67 -9.59
N PRO A 315 8.81 3.76 -10.33
CA PRO A 315 10.16 4.13 -10.73
C PRO A 315 11.03 4.54 -9.54
N LYS A 316 12.35 4.49 -9.75
CA LYS A 316 13.36 4.88 -8.75
C LYS A 316 13.47 6.39 -8.67
N VAL A 317 12.51 7.00 -7.98
CA VAL A 317 12.44 8.45 -7.77
C VAL A 317 12.42 8.74 -6.27
N ARG A 318 13.15 9.78 -5.88
CA ARG A 318 13.21 10.23 -4.48
C ARG A 318 11.89 10.85 -4.09
N PHE A 319 11.42 10.49 -2.91
CA PHE A 319 10.13 10.91 -2.39
C PHE A 319 10.25 11.38 -0.95
N SER A 320 9.49 12.42 -0.63
CA SER A 320 9.21 12.75 0.77
C SER A 320 7.77 13.20 0.95
N ALA A 321 7.21 12.85 2.09
CA ALA A 321 5.89 13.30 2.53
C ALA A 321 5.99 13.84 3.95
N GLN A 322 5.24 14.88 4.24
CA GLN A 322 5.05 15.34 5.61
C GLN A 322 3.60 15.79 5.80
N SER A 323 3.04 15.52 6.98
CA SER A 323 1.70 15.98 7.33
C SER A 323 1.54 16.09 8.83
N GLU A 324 0.71 17.04 9.24
CA GLU A 324 0.00 16.95 10.52
C GLU A 324 -1.27 16.14 10.29
N ILE A 325 -1.46 15.09 11.06
CA ILE A 325 -2.56 14.13 10.96
C ILE A 325 -3.43 14.29 12.21
N ALA A 326 -4.69 14.66 12.04
CA ALA A 326 -5.67 14.63 13.11
C ALA A 326 -6.76 13.61 12.75
N MET A 327 -6.92 12.60 13.59
CA MET A 327 -7.93 11.56 13.42
C MET A 327 -8.86 11.57 14.64
N GLY A 328 -10.15 11.47 14.39
CA GLY A 328 -11.19 11.28 15.39
C GLY A 328 -12.13 10.15 14.95
N PRO A 329 -13.24 9.91 15.66
CA PRO A 329 -14.13 8.78 15.39
C PRO A 329 -14.61 8.69 13.93
N ASP A 330 -14.95 9.83 13.34
CA ASP A 330 -15.52 9.92 11.99
C ASP A 330 -14.72 10.86 11.07
N THR A 331 -13.51 11.26 11.45
CA THR A 331 -12.75 12.29 10.71
C THR A 331 -11.28 11.94 10.61
N LEU A 332 -10.68 12.11 9.43
CA LEU A 332 -9.24 12.08 9.19
C LEU A 332 -8.84 13.36 8.45
N GLU A 333 -8.00 14.17 9.07
CA GLU A 333 -7.48 15.41 8.51
C GLU A 333 -5.96 15.28 8.29
N LEU A 334 -5.51 15.64 7.09
CA LEU A 334 -4.10 15.83 6.72
C LEU A 334 -3.91 17.32 6.46
N LYS A 335 -3.50 18.09 7.47
CA LYS A 335 -3.57 19.56 7.42
C LYS A 335 -2.46 20.29 8.20
N PRO A 336 -1.46 20.88 7.53
CA PRO A 336 -1.18 20.77 6.10
C PRO A 336 -0.52 19.43 5.76
N PHE A 337 -0.63 19.00 4.50
CA PHE A 337 0.26 18.03 3.90
C PHE A 337 1.22 18.71 2.90
N SER A 338 2.41 18.13 2.73
CA SER A 338 3.37 18.47 1.68
C SER A 338 3.98 17.19 1.13
N LEU A 339 3.86 16.99 -0.18
CA LEU A 339 4.42 15.88 -0.92
C LEU A 339 5.50 16.41 -1.86
N SER A 340 6.64 15.74 -1.91
CA SER A 340 7.74 16.06 -2.81
C SER A 340 8.17 14.82 -3.58
N LEU A 341 8.31 14.99 -4.89
CA LEU A 341 8.75 13.97 -5.83
C LEU A 341 9.83 14.57 -6.72
N GLU A 342 11.09 14.19 -6.50
CA GLU A 342 12.25 14.92 -7.04
C GLU A 342 12.12 16.44 -6.82
N ASP A 343 12.04 17.24 -7.90
CA ASP A 343 11.91 18.70 -7.85
C ASP A 343 10.44 19.17 -7.73
N SER A 344 9.48 18.25 -7.81
CA SER A 344 8.05 18.56 -7.70
C SER A 344 7.64 18.72 -6.25
N LYS A 345 6.76 19.68 -5.97
CA LYS A 345 6.20 19.87 -4.63
C LYS A 345 4.72 20.20 -4.68
N LEU A 346 3.90 19.38 -4.03
CA LEU A 346 2.46 19.56 -3.88
C LEU A 346 2.13 19.83 -2.41
N ASN A 347 1.53 20.98 -2.12
CA ASN A 347 1.15 21.37 -0.76
C ASN A 347 -0.36 21.55 -0.67
N GLY A 348 -0.96 21.16 0.44
CA GLY A 348 -2.40 21.26 0.56
C GLY A 348 -2.95 20.80 1.89
N PHE A 349 -4.23 20.47 1.88
CA PHE A 349 -4.87 19.71 2.94
C PHE A 349 -5.86 18.71 2.37
N ALA A 350 -6.10 17.64 3.13
CA ALA A 350 -7.17 16.70 2.85
C ALA A 350 -7.99 16.47 4.11
N VAL A 351 -9.31 16.35 3.96
CA VAL A 351 -10.22 16.00 5.04
C VAL A 351 -11.17 14.92 4.55
N ILE A 352 -11.14 13.79 5.23
CA ILE A 352 -12.03 12.66 5.00
C ILE A 352 -12.97 12.58 6.20
N ARG A 353 -14.28 12.52 5.94
CA ARG A 353 -15.29 12.28 6.98
C ARG A 353 -16.01 10.99 6.67
N SER A 354 -16.01 10.09 7.62
CA SER A 354 -16.79 8.86 7.65
C SER A 354 -18.26 9.17 7.91
N GLY A 355 -19.15 8.29 7.46
CA GLY A 355 -20.59 8.39 7.67
C GLY A 355 -21.33 7.47 6.70
N ASP A 356 -22.67 7.57 6.68
CA ASP A 356 -23.49 6.82 5.71
C ASP A 356 -23.09 7.14 4.25
N THR A 357 -22.69 8.38 3.99
CA THR A 357 -22.04 8.83 2.76
C THR A 357 -20.71 9.50 3.14
N PRO A 358 -19.56 8.84 2.94
CA PRO A 358 -18.26 9.45 3.20
C PRO A 358 -18.06 10.72 2.35
N THR A 359 -17.42 11.73 2.94
CA THR A 359 -17.06 12.97 2.24
C THR A 359 -15.55 13.11 2.15
N ILE A 360 -15.02 13.40 0.96
CA ILE A 360 -13.59 13.65 0.73
C ILE A 360 -13.42 15.09 0.24
N GLN A 361 -12.63 15.88 0.96
CA GLN A 361 -12.24 17.22 0.56
C GLN A 361 -10.73 17.27 0.34
N VAL A 362 -10.27 17.78 -0.79
CA VAL A 362 -8.85 17.99 -1.09
C VAL A 362 -8.65 19.37 -1.70
N GLU A 363 -7.73 20.15 -1.16
CA GLU A 363 -7.26 21.39 -1.76
C GLU A 363 -5.74 21.34 -1.81
N ALA A 364 -5.17 21.46 -3.01
CA ALA A 364 -3.74 21.34 -3.20
C ALA A 364 -3.21 22.33 -4.24
N SER A 365 -1.95 22.71 -4.10
CA SER A 365 -1.28 23.65 -4.98
C SER A 365 0.17 23.25 -5.24
N SER A 366 0.65 23.56 -6.44
CA SER A 366 2.04 23.31 -6.83
C SER A 366 2.57 24.38 -7.78
N GLU A 367 3.80 24.83 -7.55
CA GLU A 367 4.53 25.70 -8.49
C GLU A 367 5.04 24.90 -9.70
N LEU A 368 5.48 23.66 -9.45
CA LEU A 368 5.96 22.71 -10.44
C LEU A 368 5.54 21.30 -10.02
N PHE A 369 4.84 20.62 -10.91
CA PHE A 369 4.55 19.21 -10.79
C PHE A 369 5.02 18.50 -12.07
N ASP A 370 6.11 17.74 -11.96
CA ASP A 370 6.72 16.99 -13.05
C ASP A 370 6.44 15.49 -12.89
N LEU A 371 5.59 14.98 -13.78
CA LEU A 371 5.20 13.57 -13.89
C LEU A 371 6.12 12.78 -14.83
N SER A 372 7.09 13.42 -15.49
CA SER A 372 8.00 12.74 -16.42
C SER A 372 8.80 11.60 -15.76
N PRO A 373 9.30 11.76 -14.51
CA PRO A 373 9.98 10.68 -13.80
C PRO A 373 9.07 9.47 -13.50
N LEU A 374 7.74 9.62 -13.52
CA LEU A 374 6.78 8.54 -13.28
C LEU A 374 6.47 7.70 -14.52
N ALA A 375 6.98 8.07 -15.70
CA ALA A 375 6.79 7.29 -16.91
C ALA A 375 7.53 5.93 -16.81
N PRO A 376 6.91 4.82 -17.26
CA PRO A 376 7.57 3.52 -17.24
C PRO A 376 8.87 3.53 -18.06
N GLU A 377 9.92 2.85 -17.57
CA GLU A 377 11.27 2.84 -18.15
C GLU A 377 11.30 2.47 -19.66
N SER A 378 10.32 1.69 -20.13
CA SER A 378 10.15 1.36 -21.56
C SER A 378 10.01 2.59 -22.48
N GLN A 379 9.68 3.76 -21.93
CA GLN A 379 9.63 5.03 -22.66
C GLN A 379 10.87 5.91 -22.44
N GLN A 380 11.74 5.59 -21.48
CA GLN A 380 12.88 6.42 -21.10
C GLN A 380 14.22 5.97 -21.70
N GLY A 381 14.26 4.87 -22.45
CA GLY A 381 15.43 4.51 -23.23
C GLY A 381 15.17 3.44 -24.28
N GLU A 382 14.91 3.86 -25.53
CA GLU A 382 15.32 3.11 -26.73
C GLU A 382 15.09 3.93 -28.02
N VAL A 383 16.09 4.77 -28.35
CA VAL A 383 16.47 4.94 -29.75
C VAL A 383 17.51 3.86 -30.02
N SER A 384 17.14 2.89 -30.85
CA SER A 384 17.97 1.79 -31.39
C SER A 384 17.95 0.47 -30.61
N GLN A 385 17.06 -0.44 -30.99
CA GLN A 385 17.45 -1.66 -31.70
C GLN A 385 16.21 -2.38 -32.25
N GLN A 386 16.31 -2.81 -33.51
CA GLN A 386 15.37 -3.75 -34.11
C GLN A 386 15.39 -5.04 -33.29
N SER A 387 14.33 -5.31 -32.54
CA SER A 387 14.10 -6.65 -31.99
C SER A 387 13.52 -7.51 -33.10
N GLU A 388 14.40 -8.26 -33.78
CA GLU A 388 14.01 -9.39 -34.61
C GLU A 388 13.29 -10.41 -33.72
N LEU A 389 12.02 -10.70 -34.04
CA LEU A 389 11.24 -11.77 -33.44
C LEU A 389 12.05 -13.10 -33.43
N PRO A 390 12.30 -13.71 -32.26
CA PRO A 390 12.84 -15.05 -32.21
C PRO A 390 11.77 -16.02 -32.72
N LYS A 391 12.03 -16.64 -33.88
CA LYS A 391 11.31 -17.83 -34.31
C LYS A 391 11.73 -19.00 -33.42
N GLY A 392 10.80 -19.48 -32.61
CA GLY A 392 10.86 -20.80 -32.00
C GLY A 392 11.01 -20.77 -30.49
N ALA A 393 9.88 -20.80 -29.79
CA ALA A 393 9.77 -21.48 -28.52
C ALA A 393 8.37 -22.09 -28.48
N GLU A 394 8.34 -23.42 -28.47
CA GLU A 394 7.13 -24.21 -28.30
C GLU A 394 6.49 -23.93 -26.95
N GLN A 395 5.16 -23.94 -26.99
CA GLN A 395 4.25 -23.64 -25.90
C GLN A 395 4.48 -24.56 -24.69
N SER A 396 4.69 -23.97 -23.52
CA SER A 396 4.26 -24.53 -22.24
C SER A 396 2.99 -23.81 -21.83
N GLU A 397 1.86 -24.51 -21.99
CA GLU A 397 0.55 -24.13 -21.48
C GLU A 397 0.55 -24.32 -19.95
N GLU A 398 0.47 -23.22 -19.20
CA GLU A 398 0.05 -23.23 -17.80
C GLU A 398 -0.74 -21.95 -17.52
N GLU A 399 -2.07 -22.13 -17.52
CA GLU A 399 -3.13 -21.41 -16.81
C GLU A 399 -2.92 -19.91 -16.50
N ALA A 400 -3.33 -19.06 -17.45
CA ALA A 400 -3.87 -17.74 -17.18
C ALA A 400 -5.25 -17.63 -17.82
N ASP A 401 -6.27 -17.93 -17.03
CA ASP A 401 -7.68 -17.74 -17.37
C ASP A 401 -8.00 -16.23 -17.32
N SER A 402 -7.58 -15.51 -18.35
CA SER A 402 -8.18 -14.23 -18.72
C SER A 402 -8.64 -14.36 -20.15
N GLU A 403 -9.95 -14.44 -20.33
CA GLU A 403 -10.64 -14.40 -21.62
C GLU A 403 -10.14 -13.20 -22.45
N THR A 404 -9.13 -13.40 -23.27
CA THR A 404 -8.90 -12.59 -24.47
C THR A 404 -9.85 -13.12 -25.54
N GLN A 405 -11.16 -12.94 -25.29
CA GLN A 405 -12.10 -12.92 -26.40
C GLN A 405 -11.76 -11.67 -27.22
N ASN A 406 -11.37 -11.86 -28.48
CA ASN A 406 -11.40 -10.79 -29.47
C ASN A 406 -12.85 -10.28 -29.52
N SER A 407 -13.14 -9.22 -28.77
CA SER A 407 -14.44 -8.55 -28.80
C SER A 407 -14.69 -8.06 -30.22
N GLU A 408 -15.84 -8.42 -30.78
CA GLU A 408 -16.33 -7.93 -32.08
C GLU A 408 -16.47 -6.39 -32.09
N TRP A 409 -16.53 -5.77 -30.90
CA TRP A 409 -16.85 -4.38 -30.64
C TRP A 409 -15.74 -3.65 -29.87
N VAL A 410 -15.48 -2.39 -30.22
CA VAL A 410 -14.58 -1.46 -29.54
C VAL A 410 -15.19 -0.97 -28.22
N PHE A 411 -16.49 -0.70 -28.19
CA PHE A 411 -17.22 -0.29 -27.00
C PHE A 411 -17.90 -1.51 -26.34
N ASP A 412 -17.44 -1.84 -25.13
CA ASP A 412 -17.98 -2.96 -24.35
C ASP A 412 -19.39 -2.66 -23.80
N GLU A 413 -20.21 -3.70 -23.65
CA GLU A 413 -21.51 -3.67 -22.98
C GLU A 413 -21.43 -3.82 -21.45
N LYS A 414 -20.25 -4.10 -20.90
CA LYS A 414 -20.03 -4.24 -19.46
C LYS A 414 -20.56 -3.01 -18.70
N PRO A 415 -21.45 -3.20 -17.71
CA PRO A 415 -22.03 -2.08 -16.96
C PRO A 415 -20.97 -1.25 -16.24
N LEU A 416 -21.12 0.08 -16.29
CA LEU A 416 -20.29 1.02 -15.54
C LEU A 416 -20.68 1.01 -14.06
N PRO A 417 -19.70 1.02 -13.12
CA PRO A 417 -19.96 0.87 -11.69
C PRO A 417 -20.45 2.16 -11.01
N PHE A 418 -21.58 2.70 -11.46
CA PHE A 418 -22.16 3.98 -10.98
C PHE A 418 -22.59 3.96 -9.51
N GLU A 419 -22.84 2.78 -8.93
CA GLU A 419 -23.14 2.61 -7.51
C GLU A 419 -22.11 3.28 -6.58
N MET A 420 -20.83 3.28 -6.96
CA MET A 420 -19.78 3.90 -6.15
C MET A 420 -19.94 5.43 -6.09
N LEU A 421 -20.38 6.05 -7.18
CA LEU A 421 -20.59 7.50 -7.26
C LEU A 421 -21.76 7.97 -6.39
N ARG A 422 -22.71 7.08 -6.08
CA ARG A 422 -23.86 7.36 -5.19
C ARG A 422 -23.52 7.22 -3.71
N LYS A 423 -22.39 6.60 -3.38
CA LYS A 423 -21.96 6.26 -2.00
C LYS A 423 -20.80 7.11 -1.52
N LEU A 424 -20.48 8.18 -2.24
CA LEU A 424 -19.32 9.03 -1.96
C LEU A 424 -19.64 10.46 -2.38
N ASP A 425 -19.33 11.41 -1.51
CA ASP A 425 -19.30 12.83 -1.87
C ASP A 425 -17.84 13.32 -1.88
N MET A 426 -17.53 14.23 -2.79
CA MET A 426 -16.16 14.67 -3.06
C MET A 426 -16.10 16.15 -3.47
N ASP A 427 -15.12 16.89 -2.97
CA ASP A 427 -14.75 18.24 -3.43
C ASP A 427 -13.22 18.32 -3.54
N ILE A 428 -12.70 18.25 -4.76
CA ILE A 428 -11.26 18.33 -5.06
C ILE A 428 -10.98 19.61 -5.83
N LYS A 429 -9.98 20.36 -5.38
CA LYS A 429 -9.40 21.52 -6.09
C LYS A 429 -7.89 21.42 -6.11
N ILE A 430 -7.31 21.49 -7.30
CA ILE A 430 -5.86 21.40 -7.49
C ILE A 430 -5.43 22.49 -8.46
N ASP A 431 -4.51 23.35 -8.03
CA ASP A 431 -3.91 24.42 -8.83
C ASP A 431 -2.42 24.14 -9.07
N ILE A 432 -1.99 24.05 -10.32
CA ILE A 432 -0.60 23.78 -10.69
C ILE A 432 -0.12 24.86 -11.66
N ALA A 433 0.85 25.68 -11.24
CA ALA A 433 1.37 26.75 -12.09
C ALA A 433 2.08 26.20 -13.33
N ARG A 434 2.80 25.08 -13.19
CA ARG A 434 3.44 24.35 -14.29
C ARG A 434 3.34 22.84 -14.10
N LEU A 435 2.62 22.17 -14.98
CA LEU A 435 2.54 20.71 -15.06
C LEU A 435 3.43 20.23 -16.20
N VAL A 436 4.38 19.34 -15.90
CA VAL A 436 5.21 18.68 -16.89
C VAL A 436 4.80 17.21 -16.94
N THR A 437 4.55 16.72 -18.14
CA THR A 437 4.26 15.32 -18.43
C THR A 437 5.26 14.82 -19.47
N PRO A 438 5.39 13.51 -19.70
CA PRO A 438 6.34 12.97 -20.68
C PRO A 438 6.20 13.56 -22.09
N ASN A 439 4.99 13.99 -22.48
CA ASN A 439 4.67 14.42 -23.84
C ASN A 439 4.21 15.87 -23.96
N ALA A 440 4.01 16.58 -22.85
CA ALA A 440 3.46 17.92 -22.84
C ALA A 440 3.83 18.69 -21.59
N GLN A 441 3.95 20.01 -21.74
CA GLN A 441 4.00 20.94 -20.62
C GLN A 441 2.75 21.84 -20.68
N LEU A 442 2.08 22.00 -19.54
CA LEU A 442 0.90 22.84 -19.37
C LEU A 442 1.20 23.91 -18.32
N ASN A 443 0.64 25.10 -18.48
CA ASN A 443 0.75 26.21 -17.54
C ASN A 443 -0.62 26.53 -16.95
N ASN A 444 -0.64 27.07 -15.72
CA ASN A 444 -1.85 27.53 -15.06
C ASN A 444 -2.98 26.48 -15.06
N VAL A 445 -2.65 25.24 -14.70
CA VAL A 445 -3.60 24.13 -14.65
C VAL A 445 -4.47 24.29 -13.41
N ALA A 446 -5.75 24.56 -13.63
CA ALA A 446 -6.77 24.50 -12.60
C ALA A 446 -7.63 23.26 -12.80
N PHE A 447 -7.75 22.45 -11.76
CA PHE A 447 -8.57 21.24 -11.72
C PHE A 447 -9.60 21.38 -10.61
N SER A 448 -10.87 21.13 -10.91
CA SER A 448 -11.90 21.00 -9.88
C SER A 448 -12.85 19.85 -10.19
N SER A 449 -13.23 19.11 -9.15
CA SER A 449 -14.17 18.00 -9.24
C SER A 449 -15.07 18.01 -8.03
N ARG A 450 -16.39 18.00 -8.26
CA ARG A 450 -17.41 17.88 -7.23
C ARG A 450 -18.30 16.69 -7.52
N LEU A 451 -18.38 15.76 -6.57
CA LEU A 451 -19.33 14.65 -6.58
C LEU A 451 -20.29 14.86 -5.40
N ASP A 452 -21.58 14.91 -5.69
CA ASP A 452 -22.64 15.13 -4.71
C ASP A 452 -23.81 14.21 -5.05
N ASN A 453 -24.02 13.16 -4.25
CA ASN A 453 -25.11 12.20 -4.41
C ASN A 453 -25.27 11.67 -5.86
N GLY A 454 -24.19 11.14 -6.42
CA GLY A 454 -24.15 10.58 -7.77
C GLY A 454 -24.11 11.60 -8.91
N VAL A 455 -24.03 12.91 -8.61
CA VAL A 455 -23.84 13.96 -9.62
C VAL A 455 -22.40 14.46 -9.57
N LEU A 456 -21.64 14.15 -10.62
CA LEU A 456 -20.25 14.58 -10.80
C LEU A 456 -20.19 15.80 -11.75
N ASP A 457 -19.56 16.87 -11.29
CA ASP A 457 -19.17 18.04 -12.09
C ASP A 457 -17.65 18.15 -12.05
N PHE A 458 -17.01 17.97 -13.19
CA PHE A 458 -15.56 18.07 -13.37
C PHE A 458 -15.26 19.23 -14.30
N LYS A 459 -14.26 20.05 -13.94
CA LYS A 459 -13.77 21.16 -14.75
C LYS A 459 -12.26 21.19 -14.74
N THR A 460 -11.66 21.44 -15.90
CA THR A 460 -10.25 21.82 -15.95
C THR A 460 -9.98 22.89 -17.00
N ASP A 461 -9.10 23.80 -16.62
CA ASP A 461 -8.60 24.90 -17.42
C ASP A 461 -7.08 24.85 -17.43
N PHE A 462 -6.45 25.05 -18.58
CA PHE A 462 -5.00 25.22 -18.65
C PHE A 462 -4.56 25.95 -19.91
N GLU A 463 -3.33 26.43 -19.89
CA GLU A 463 -2.65 27.04 -21.03
C GLU A 463 -1.60 26.08 -21.59
N GLY A 464 -1.46 26.06 -22.91
CA GLY A 464 -0.39 25.30 -23.56
C GLY A 464 1.00 25.85 -23.22
N GLN A 465 2.03 25.02 -23.38
CA GLN A 465 3.44 25.43 -23.20
C GLN A 465 3.79 26.69 -24.02
N TYR A 466 3.28 26.76 -25.25
CA TYR A 466 3.64 27.78 -26.23
C TYR A 466 2.53 28.81 -26.45
N SER A 467 1.28 28.36 -26.62
CA SER A 467 0.11 29.21 -26.81
C SER A 467 -1.18 28.44 -26.59
N GLY A 468 -2.26 29.20 -26.46
CA GLY A 468 -3.62 28.68 -26.47
C GLY A 468 -4.15 28.34 -25.10
N GLN A 469 -5.46 28.18 -25.07
CA GLN A 469 -6.24 27.90 -23.87
C GLN A 469 -7.05 26.63 -24.10
N TYR A 470 -7.17 25.84 -23.05
CA TYR A 470 -8.00 24.67 -22.98
C TYR A 470 -8.99 24.85 -21.84
N HIS A 471 -10.26 24.61 -22.12
CA HIS A 471 -11.34 24.55 -21.15
C HIS A 471 -12.13 23.26 -21.38
N THR A 472 -12.46 22.53 -20.32
CA THR A 472 -13.42 21.43 -20.38
C THR A 472 -14.30 21.40 -19.15
N GLN A 473 -15.56 21.04 -19.36
CA GLN A 473 -16.52 20.70 -18.32
C GLN A 473 -17.16 19.35 -18.66
N LEU A 474 -17.07 18.42 -17.72
CA LEU A 474 -17.72 17.12 -17.78
C LEU A 474 -18.79 17.06 -16.68
N GLY A 475 -20.01 16.71 -17.08
CA GLY A 475 -21.11 16.43 -16.16
C GLY A 475 -21.51 14.96 -16.27
N LEU A 476 -21.70 14.29 -15.14
CA LEU A 476 -22.24 12.94 -15.08
C LEU A 476 -23.31 12.87 -13.99
N ASN A 477 -24.55 12.61 -14.38
CA ASN A 477 -25.63 12.29 -13.46
C ASN A 477 -25.83 10.77 -13.43
N ALA A 478 -25.33 10.14 -12.37
CA ALA A 478 -25.37 8.70 -12.12
C ALA A 478 -26.36 8.34 -10.99
N GLN A 479 -27.45 9.09 -10.83
CA GLN A 479 -28.49 8.81 -9.83
C GLN A 479 -29.37 7.60 -10.19
N SER A 480 -29.29 7.12 -11.43
CA SER A 480 -29.89 5.88 -11.91
C SER A 480 -28.85 5.02 -12.62
N ASP A 481 -29.20 3.79 -12.97
CA ASP A 481 -28.29 2.90 -13.72
C ASP A 481 -28.09 3.35 -15.18
N ASN A 482 -29.01 4.15 -15.71
CA ASN A 482 -28.83 4.86 -16.98
C ASN A 482 -28.35 6.27 -16.68
N ALA A 483 -27.04 6.49 -16.73
CA ALA A 483 -26.44 7.77 -16.39
C ALA A 483 -26.55 8.76 -17.56
N GLN A 484 -26.67 10.05 -17.25
CA GLN A 484 -26.62 11.13 -18.24
C GLN A 484 -25.23 11.74 -18.22
N PHE A 485 -24.63 11.90 -19.39
CA PHE A 485 -23.30 12.43 -19.59
C PHE A 485 -23.35 13.71 -20.42
N THR A 486 -22.57 14.71 -20.02
CA THR A 486 -22.35 15.95 -20.79
C THR A 486 -20.86 16.23 -20.86
N LEU A 487 -20.37 16.62 -22.02
CA LEU A 487 -18.98 17.05 -22.23
C LEU A 487 -18.97 18.29 -23.11
N ASP A 488 -18.49 19.39 -22.54
CA ASP A 488 -18.23 20.64 -23.25
C ASP A 488 -16.74 20.91 -23.19
N THR A 489 -16.07 20.96 -24.33
CA THR A 489 -14.62 21.21 -24.43
C THR A 489 -14.37 22.28 -25.49
N SER A 490 -13.56 23.28 -25.14
CA SER A 490 -13.13 24.35 -26.03
C SER A 490 -11.61 24.48 -25.96
N VAL A 491 -10.98 24.44 -27.11
CA VAL A 491 -9.54 24.63 -27.28
C VAL A 491 -9.34 25.71 -28.32
N THR A 492 -8.57 26.75 -28.00
CA THR A 492 -8.35 27.90 -28.89
C THR A 492 -6.86 28.20 -29.01
N ASP A 493 -6.38 28.44 -30.22
CA ASP A 493 -5.00 28.86 -30.53
C ASP A 493 -3.90 27.96 -29.93
N PHE A 494 -4.17 26.66 -29.81
CA PHE A 494 -3.30 25.72 -29.11
C PHE A 494 -2.23 25.13 -30.02
N LYS A 495 -0.96 25.15 -29.58
CA LYS A 495 0.16 24.54 -30.31
C LYS A 495 0.48 23.16 -29.75
N LEU A 496 0.09 22.11 -30.46
CA LEU A 496 0.28 20.73 -30.04
C LEU A 496 1.61 20.16 -30.58
N ALA A 497 2.72 20.43 -29.88
CA ALA A 497 4.05 19.93 -30.27
C ALA A 497 4.13 18.41 -30.39
N ALA A 498 3.28 17.66 -29.69
CA ALA A 498 3.20 16.21 -29.78
C ALA A 498 2.88 15.68 -31.19
N LEU A 499 2.33 16.51 -32.10
CA LEU A 499 2.09 16.15 -33.50
C LEU A 499 3.22 16.61 -34.44
N SER A 500 3.93 17.67 -34.06
CA SER A 500 5.02 18.25 -34.85
C SER A 500 6.37 17.59 -34.57
N GLY A 501 6.61 17.12 -33.35
CA GLY A 501 7.91 16.61 -32.89
C GLY A 501 8.74 17.64 -32.13
N ALA A 502 9.63 17.17 -31.25
CA ALA A 502 10.35 18.00 -30.29
C ALA A 502 11.32 19.02 -30.93
N ASP A 503 11.81 18.75 -32.14
CA ASP A 503 12.81 19.59 -32.83
C ASP A 503 12.18 20.66 -33.75
N VAL A 504 10.85 20.73 -33.85
CA VAL A 504 10.17 21.71 -34.69
C VAL A 504 10.14 23.08 -34.01
N PRO A 505 10.62 24.16 -34.66
CA PRO A 505 10.52 25.51 -34.12
C PRO A 505 9.07 25.89 -33.78
N GLU A 506 8.88 26.60 -32.67
CA GLU A 506 7.56 26.95 -32.15
C GLU A 506 6.64 27.67 -33.15
N ASP A 507 7.21 28.51 -34.01
CA ASP A 507 6.50 29.26 -35.05
C ASP A 507 6.02 28.36 -36.22
N GLN A 508 6.52 27.14 -36.29
CA GLN A 508 6.14 26.13 -37.28
C GLN A 508 5.19 25.07 -36.71
N ILE A 509 4.77 25.17 -35.44
CA ILE A 509 3.77 24.27 -34.86
C ILE A 509 2.37 24.77 -35.25
N PRO A 510 1.50 23.92 -35.85
CA PRO A 510 0.15 24.32 -36.22
C PRO A 510 -0.68 24.79 -35.02
N LEU A 511 -1.35 25.93 -35.17
CA LEU A 511 -2.42 26.35 -34.25
C LEU A 511 -3.63 25.44 -34.43
N THR A 512 -4.12 24.88 -33.34
CA THR A 512 -5.25 23.95 -33.32
C THR A 512 -6.36 24.53 -32.46
N ALA A 513 -7.60 24.45 -32.96
CA ALA A 513 -8.81 24.71 -32.19
C ALA A 513 -9.74 23.49 -32.25
N LEU A 514 -10.41 23.22 -31.14
CA LEU A 514 -11.31 22.08 -30.97
C LEU A 514 -12.52 22.54 -30.16
N ASP A 515 -13.70 22.38 -30.71
CA ASP A 515 -14.97 22.60 -30.03
C ASP A 515 -15.72 21.27 -29.98
N MET A 516 -16.09 20.83 -28.79
CA MET A 516 -16.90 19.64 -28.55
C MET A 516 -18.04 20.00 -27.61
N SER A 517 -19.27 19.69 -28.00
CA SER A 517 -20.43 19.74 -27.10
C SER A 517 -21.23 18.47 -27.33
N LEU A 518 -21.12 17.55 -26.38
CA LEU A 518 -21.63 16.19 -26.48
C LEU A 518 -22.53 15.88 -25.28
N THR A 519 -23.60 15.15 -25.55
CA THR A 519 -24.50 14.60 -24.54
C THR A 519 -24.74 13.12 -24.82
N SER A 520 -24.93 12.33 -23.78
CA SER A 520 -25.24 10.92 -23.94
C SER A 520 -26.00 10.36 -22.75
N ASN A 521 -26.59 9.18 -22.92
CA ASN A 521 -27.16 8.39 -21.85
C ASN A 521 -26.81 6.90 -21.99
N GLY A 522 -26.46 6.23 -20.91
CA GLY A 522 -26.25 4.79 -20.95
C GLY A 522 -25.79 4.19 -19.63
N SER A 523 -25.88 2.86 -19.52
CA SER A 523 -25.35 2.07 -18.41
C SER A 523 -24.00 1.40 -18.72
N SER A 524 -23.50 1.50 -19.95
CA SER A 524 -22.25 0.90 -20.43
C SER A 524 -21.55 1.81 -21.45
N PRO A 525 -20.25 1.61 -21.73
CA PRO A 525 -19.55 2.33 -22.79
C PRO A 525 -20.28 2.26 -24.14
N ARG A 526 -20.77 1.08 -24.53
CA ARG A 526 -21.55 0.91 -25.76
C ARG A 526 -22.84 1.70 -25.77
N GLN A 527 -23.60 1.68 -24.67
CA GLN A 527 -24.84 2.45 -24.59
C GLN A 527 -24.56 3.96 -24.66
N LEU A 528 -23.50 4.43 -24.01
CA LEU A 528 -23.07 5.83 -24.12
C LEU A 528 -22.62 6.19 -25.54
N ALA A 529 -21.98 5.29 -26.27
CA ALA A 529 -21.64 5.50 -27.68
C ALA A 529 -22.90 5.58 -28.56
N SER A 530 -23.81 4.61 -28.42
CA SER A 530 -25.09 4.57 -29.16
C SER A 530 -26.06 5.70 -28.80
N GLY A 531 -25.95 6.27 -27.59
CA GLY A 531 -26.77 7.38 -27.11
C GLY A 531 -26.17 8.75 -27.38
N LEU A 532 -25.03 8.83 -28.07
CA LEU A 532 -24.28 10.07 -28.27
C LEU A 532 -25.04 11.04 -29.17
N ASN A 533 -25.10 12.31 -28.76
CA ASN A 533 -25.66 13.42 -29.51
C ASN A 533 -24.76 14.65 -29.36
N GLY A 534 -24.68 15.49 -30.38
CA GLY A 534 -23.96 16.77 -30.30
C GLY A 534 -22.96 16.94 -31.44
N ARG A 535 -21.97 17.82 -31.24
CA ARG A 535 -21.04 18.24 -32.30
C ARG A 535 -19.59 18.16 -31.84
N VAL A 536 -18.72 17.74 -32.75
CA VAL A 536 -17.26 17.85 -32.67
C VAL A 536 -16.80 18.65 -33.88
N ALA A 537 -16.03 19.72 -33.65
CA ALA A 537 -15.41 20.51 -34.70
C ALA A 537 -13.93 20.74 -34.37
N LEU A 538 -13.05 20.41 -35.32
CA LEU A 538 -11.61 20.60 -35.20
C LEU A 538 -11.12 21.44 -36.38
N THR A 539 -10.27 22.41 -36.07
CA THR A 539 -9.53 23.16 -37.06
C THR A 539 -8.05 23.19 -36.71
N GLN A 540 -7.21 23.17 -37.74
CA GLN A 540 -5.77 23.27 -37.59
C GLN A 540 -5.22 24.18 -38.67
N GLY A 541 -4.35 25.12 -38.31
CA GLY A 541 -3.70 26.05 -39.21
C GLY A 541 -2.46 25.47 -39.91
N ALA A 542 -1.66 26.37 -40.48
CA ALA A 542 -0.43 26.00 -41.17
C ALA A 542 0.70 25.66 -40.18
N GLY A 543 1.57 24.73 -40.57
CA GLY A 543 2.73 24.33 -39.79
C GLY A 543 3.34 23.02 -40.28
N LYS A 544 4.20 22.41 -39.47
CA LYS A 544 4.82 21.11 -39.77
C LYS A 544 4.23 20.03 -38.89
N VAL A 545 3.88 18.91 -39.52
CA VAL A 545 3.42 17.71 -38.82
C VAL A 545 4.39 16.58 -39.13
N SER A 546 4.84 15.85 -38.11
CA SER A 546 5.80 14.77 -38.29
C SER A 546 5.14 13.55 -38.91
N ASN A 547 5.68 13.07 -40.04
CA ASN A 547 5.16 11.88 -40.72
C ASN A 547 5.30 10.62 -39.84
N LYS A 548 6.36 10.57 -39.02
CA LYS A 548 6.60 9.48 -38.05
C LYS A 548 5.56 9.45 -36.93
N LEU A 549 5.13 10.62 -36.44
CA LEU A 549 4.15 10.70 -35.35
C LEU A 549 2.72 10.43 -35.82
N ILE A 550 2.36 10.84 -37.05
CA ILE A 550 1.09 10.46 -37.68
C ILE A 550 0.95 8.93 -37.74
N GLY A 551 2.00 8.22 -38.17
CA GLY A 551 1.99 6.75 -38.23
C GLY A 551 1.81 6.08 -36.86
N LYS A 552 2.41 6.65 -35.80
CA LYS A 552 2.24 6.14 -34.43
C LYS A 552 0.84 6.35 -33.87
N LEU A 553 0.19 7.47 -34.20
CA LEU A 553 -1.12 7.84 -33.64
C LEU A 553 -2.30 7.21 -34.36
N SER A 554 -2.13 6.83 -35.63
CA SER A 554 -3.24 6.39 -36.49
C SER A 554 -3.44 4.87 -36.56
N GLY A 555 -2.51 4.07 -36.02
CA GLY A 555 -2.57 2.60 -36.10
C GLY A 555 -2.27 2.07 -37.52
N ASP A 556 -2.09 0.76 -37.65
CA ASP A 556 -1.49 0.16 -38.85
C ASP A 556 -2.26 0.42 -40.15
N ILE A 557 -3.59 0.41 -40.11
CA ILE A 557 -4.44 0.56 -41.32
C ILE A 557 -4.48 2.01 -41.79
N LEU A 558 -4.67 2.97 -40.88
CA LEU A 558 -4.68 4.39 -41.24
C LEU A 558 -3.26 4.89 -41.56
N ALA A 559 -2.22 4.34 -40.94
CA ALA A 559 -0.83 4.61 -41.30
C ALA A 559 -0.52 4.10 -42.72
N GLN A 560 -0.93 2.86 -43.05
CA GLN A 560 -0.81 2.32 -44.41
C GLN A 560 -1.57 3.17 -45.43
N LEU A 561 -2.79 3.60 -45.07
CA LEU A 561 -3.58 4.49 -45.91
C LEU A 561 -2.88 5.83 -46.12
N PHE A 562 -2.41 6.47 -45.04
CA PHE A 562 -1.72 7.76 -45.12
C PHE A 562 -0.45 7.67 -45.97
N SER A 563 0.37 6.63 -45.80
CA SER A 563 1.55 6.39 -46.63
C SER A 563 1.19 6.12 -48.10
N ALA A 564 0.09 5.40 -48.37
CA ALA A 564 -0.38 5.16 -49.73
C ALA A 564 -0.92 6.42 -50.42
N LEU A 565 -1.53 7.34 -49.66
CA LEU A 565 -2.09 8.58 -50.17
C LEU A 565 -1.05 9.71 -50.30
N ASN A 566 -0.02 9.68 -49.45
CA ASN A 566 1.08 10.64 -49.45
C ASN A 566 2.39 9.92 -49.81
N PRO A 567 2.70 9.72 -51.11
CA PRO A 567 3.93 9.04 -51.54
C PRO A 567 5.21 9.79 -51.15
N PHE A 568 5.11 11.02 -50.65
CA PHE A 568 6.23 11.83 -50.15
C PHE A 568 6.51 11.59 -48.66
N ALA A 569 5.61 10.91 -47.94
CA ALA A 569 5.72 10.71 -46.49
C ALA A 569 6.93 9.84 -46.08
N GLU A 570 7.39 8.96 -46.99
CA GLU A 570 8.58 8.10 -46.75
C GLU A 570 9.91 8.83 -47.01
N GLU A 571 9.91 9.88 -47.85
CA GLU A 571 11.12 10.62 -48.22
C GLU A 571 11.35 11.86 -47.34
N GLU A 572 10.30 12.41 -46.72
CA GLU A 572 10.34 13.64 -45.92
C GLU A 572 10.01 13.38 -44.45
N GLU A 573 10.73 14.05 -43.55
CA GLU A 573 10.51 13.94 -42.10
C GLU A 573 9.20 14.60 -41.65
N PHE A 574 8.81 15.69 -42.33
CA PHE A 574 7.63 16.50 -42.00
C PHE A 574 6.76 16.72 -43.23
N THR A 575 5.44 16.73 -43.04
CA THR A 575 4.49 17.29 -44.01
C THR A 575 4.28 18.77 -43.70
N ASN A 576 4.50 19.64 -44.69
CA ASN A 576 4.15 21.06 -44.62
C ASN A 576 2.64 21.22 -44.75
N TRP A 577 1.99 21.35 -43.60
CA TRP A 577 0.56 21.49 -43.42
C TRP A 577 0.11 22.92 -43.69
N GLU A 578 -1.02 23.10 -44.37
CA GLU A 578 -1.63 24.41 -44.58
C GLU A 578 -2.91 24.57 -43.75
N CYS A 579 -3.79 23.57 -43.74
CA CYS A 579 -4.84 23.49 -42.73
C CYS A 579 -5.54 22.12 -42.63
N SER A 580 -6.31 21.94 -41.57
CA SER A 580 -7.34 20.92 -41.41
C SER A 580 -8.66 21.52 -40.98
N VAL A 581 -9.74 20.96 -41.48
CA VAL A 581 -11.12 21.24 -41.06
C VAL A 581 -11.82 19.89 -40.97
N PHE A 582 -12.34 19.57 -39.79
CA PHE A 582 -13.10 18.35 -39.54
C PHE A 582 -14.31 18.68 -38.67
N ALA A 583 -15.48 18.18 -39.06
CA ALA A 583 -16.68 18.29 -38.25
C ALA A 583 -17.51 17.01 -38.31
N LEU A 584 -18.08 16.67 -37.17
CA LEU A 584 -18.89 15.48 -36.96
C LEU A 584 -20.09 15.86 -36.08
N ASP A 585 -21.28 15.61 -36.58
CA ASP A 585 -22.54 15.83 -35.88
C ASP A 585 -23.16 14.46 -35.54
N PHE A 586 -23.42 14.20 -34.25
CA PHE A 586 -24.05 12.98 -33.77
C PHE A 586 -25.54 13.18 -33.48
N GLU A 587 -26.36 12.25 -33.96
CA GLU A 587 -27.76 12.08 -33.58
C GLU A 587 -28.03 10.62 -33.26
N ALA A 588 -28.34 10.32 -32.00
CA ALA A 588 -28.60 8.96 -31.50
C ALA A 588 -27.54 7.92 -31.92
N GLY A 589 -26.27 8.27 -31.72
CA GLY A 589 -25.12 7.41 -32.03
C GLY A 589 -24.72 7.39 -33.50
N VAL A 590 -25.51 7.96 -34.41
CA VAL A 590 -25.14 8.09 -35.83
C VAL A 590 -24.44 9.42 -36.03
N GLY A 591 -23.16 9.37 -36.42
CA GLY A 591 -22.30 10.51 -36.69
C GLY A 591 -22.20 10.83 -38.18
N GLU A 592 -22.74 11.98 -38.60
CA GLU A 592 -22.61 12.49 -39.97
C GLU A 592 -21.34 13.35 -40.11
N ILE A 593 -20.45 12.94 -41.02
CA ILE A 593 -19.29 13.74 -41.44
C ILE A 593 -19.70 14.49 -42.71
N SER A 594 -20.31 15.66 -42.52
CA SER A 594 -20.76 16.54 -43.61
C SER A 594 -19.64 16.96 -44.58
N GLY A 595 -18.40 16.94 -44.09
CA GLY A 595 -17.21 17.14 -44.91
C GLY A 595 -15.97 17.34 -44.05
N PHE A 596 -14.84 16.82 -44.51
CA PHE A 596 -13.52 17.15 -43.98
C PHE A 596 -12.57 17.59 -45.08
N LEU A 597 -11.63 18.46 -44.73
CA LEU A 597 -10.58 18.97 -45.59
C LEU A 597 -9.25 18.85 -44.86
N PHE A 598 -8.30 18.16 -45.46
CA PHE A 598 -6.90 18.18 -45.06
C PHE A 598 -6.07 18.73 -46.22
N GLN A 599 -5.29 19.78 -45.98
CA GLN A 599 -4.52 20.45 -47.01
C GLN A 599 -3.07 20.61 -46.56
N SER A 600 -2.15 20.07 -47.36
CA SER A 600 -0.71 20.28 -47.26
C SER A 600 -0.19 20.97 -48.52
N GLU A 601 1.09 21.34 -48.55
CA GLU A 601 1.76 21.91 -49.73
C GLU A 601 1.61 21.01 -50.98
N LYS A 602 1.67 19.68 -50.81
CA LYS A 602 1.72 18.72 -51.92
C LYS A 602 0.41 17.97 -52.17
N LEU A 603 -0.46 17.86 -51.17
CA LEU A 603 -1.64 17.02 -51.20
C LEU A 603 -2.86 17.73 -50.60
N MET A 604 -4.02 17.53 -51.22
CA MET A 604 -5.32 17.90 -50.67
C MET A 604 -6.18 16.65 -50.54
N VAL A 605 -6.84 16.48 -49.40
CA VAL A 605 -7.80 15.41 -49.15
C VAL A 605 -9.14 16.04 -48.80
N VAL A 606 -10.19 15.65 -49.51
CA VAL A 606 -11.56 16.08 -49.26
C VAL A 606 -12.43 14.84 -49.18
N GLY A 607 -13.23 14.74 -48.12
CA GLY A 607 -14.11 13.60 -47.94
C GLY A 607 -15.30 13.91 -47.05
N GLY A 608 -16.12 12.89 -46.86
CA GLY A 608 -17.29 12.89 -45.98
C GLY A 608 -17.73 11.45 -45.77
N GLY A 609 -18.74 11.25 -44.95
CA GLY A 609 -19.20 9.90 -44.63
C GLY A 609 -20.03 9.83 -43.37
N GLU A 610 -20.12 8.63 -42.84
CA GLU A 610 -20.92 8.29 -41.68
C GLU A 610 -20.14 7.38 -40.74
N LEU A 611 -20.40 7.52 -39.45
CA LEU A 611 -19.95 6.62 -38.39
C LEU A 611 -21.17 6.24 -37.55
N ASP A 612 -21.61 5.00 -37.59
CA ASP A 612 -22.70 4.53 -36.75
C ASP A 612 -22.14 3.84 -35.49
N LEU A 613 -22.32 4.44 -34.32
CA LEU A 613 -21.86 3.88 -33.04
C LEU A 613 -22.79 2.80 -32.47
N ASN A 614 -23.96 2.56 -33.09
CA ASN A 614 -24.86 1.48 -32.69
C ASN A 614 -24.30 0.11 -33.10
N ASP A 615 -23.78 0.05 -34.33
CA ASP A 615 -23.13 -1.12 -34.93
C ASP A 615 -21.65 -0.88 -35.29
N GLU A 616 -21.05 0.15 -34.69
CA GLU A 616 -19.65 0.57 -34.86
C GLU A 616 -19.18 0.58 -36.32
N SER A 617 -20.09 0.79 -37.27
CA SER A 617 -19.76 0.78 -38.67
C SER A 617 -19.20 2.14 -39.09
N ILE A 618 -18.15 2.09 -39.89
CA ILE A 618 -17.54 3.26 -40.51
C ILE A 618 -17.81 3.19 -42.01
N ASP A 619 -18.22 4.30 -42.62
CA ASP A 619 -18.30 4.45 -44.07
C ASP A 619 -17.86 5.86 -44.47
N ILE A 620 -16.56 6.02 -44.71
CA ILE A 620 -15.95 7.29 -45.09
C ILE A 620 -15.46 7.21 -46.53
N GLU A 621 -15.90 8.16 -47.35
CA GLU A 621 -15.45 8.31 -48.72
C GLU A 621 -14.68 9.62 -48.89
N PHE A 622 -13.50 9.52 -49.49
CA PHE A 622 -12.68 10.69 -49.73
C PHE A 622 -11.90 10.59 -51.03
N ASN A 623 -11.49 11.75 -51.52
CA ASN A 623 -10.70 11.90 -52.72
C ASN A 623 -9.43 12.67 -52.39
N THR A 624 -8.34 12.30 -53.05
CA THR A 624 -7.05 12.97 -52.92
C THR A 624 -6.66 13.65 -54.23
N LYS A 625 -6.09 14.86 -54.10
CA LYS A 625 -5.66 15.66 -55.25
C LYS A 625 -4.25 16.20 -55.02
N PRO A 626 -3.29 15.94 -55.92
CA PRO A 626 -1.96 16.55 -55.86
C PRO A 626 -2.03 18.06 -56.15
N ARG A 627 -1.14 18.85 -55.53
CA ARG A 627 -1.06 20.31 -55.67
C ARG A 627 0.15 20.75 -56.52
N LYS A 628 0.26 22.04 -56.84
CA LYS A 628 1.28 22.59 -57.79
C LYS A 628 2.70 22.45 -57.22
N GLY A 629 3.68 22.20 -58.09
CA GLY A 629 5.11 22.12 -57.73
C GLY A 629 5.69 20.71 -57.58
N VAL A 630 4.86 19.67 -57.71
CA VAL A 630 5.23 18.27 -57.40
C VAL A 630 5.92 17.55 -58.57
N GLY A 631 6.07 18.18 -59.75
CA GLY A 631 6.86 17.63 -60.88
C GLY A 631 6.25 16.39 -61.58
N VAL A 632 5.04 16.00 -61.22
CA VAL A 632 4.32 14.83 -61.74
C VAL A 632 3.23 15.30 -62.72
N SER A 633 3.06 14.65 -63.88
CA SER A 633 1.93 14.94 -64.78
C SER A 633 0.61 14.59 -64.08
N ALA A 634 -0.44 15.40 -64.30
CA ALA A 634 -1.78 15.12 -63.78
C ALA A 634 -2.31 13.73 -64.19
N ASP A 635 -1.76 13.17 -65.27
CA ASP A 635 -2.11 11.86 -65.84
C ASP A 635 -1.50 10.67 -65.09
N MET A 636 -0.50 10.89 -64.22
CA MET A 636 0.14 9.84 -63.40
C MET A 636 -0.62 9.55 -62.09
N PHE A 637 -1.55 10.41 -61.69
CA PHE A 637 -2.43 10.18 -60.54
C PHE A 637 -3.83 9.78 -61.03
N VAL A 638 -4.13 8.48 -61.00
CA VAL A 638 -5.54 8.06 -60.97
C VAL A 638 -6.02 8.45 -59.59
N THR A 639 -6.75 9.56 -59.43
CA THR A 639 -7.32 10.00 -58.14
C THR A 639 -8.37 8.97 -57.71
N PRO A 640 -8.04 7.98 -56.88
CA PRO A 640 -9.00 6.95 -56.56
C PRO A 640 -9.98 7.57 -55.57
N PHE A 641 -11.28 7.37 -55.78
CA PHE A 641 -12.21 7.48 -54.67
C PHE A 641 -11.87 6.37 -53.71
N VAL A 642 -11.28 6.73 -52.57
CA VAL A 642 -10.92 5.78 -51.53
C VAL A 642 -12.07 5.73 -50.55
N LYS A 643 -12.45 4.50 -50.19
CA LYS A 643 -13.51 4.21 -49.24
C LYS A 643 -12.87 3.49 -48.05
N LEU A 644 -13.07 4.02 -46.86
CA LEU A 644 -12.79 3.38 -45.59
C LEU A 644 -14.12 2.83 -45.06
N SER A 645 -14.25 1.51 -45.00
CA SER A 645 -15.50 0.86 -44.59
C SER A 645 -15.25 -0.35 -43.69
N GLY A 646 -16.22 -0.76 -42.90
CA GLY A 646 -16.11 -1.93 -42.00
C GLY A 646 -16.62 -1.58 -40.61
N SER A 647 -16.19 -2.33 -39.59
CA SER A 647 -16.38 -1.93 -38.19
C SER A 647 -15.18 -1.10 -37.70
N LEU A 648 -15.33 -0.38 -36.58
CA LEU A 648 -14.24 0.29 -35.89
C LEU A 648 -13.15 -0.68 -35.43
N SER A 649 -13.53 -1.91 -35.08
CA SER A 649 -12.60 -2.99 -34.68
C SER A 649 -11.79 -3.55 -35.86
N GLU A 650 -12.39 -3.64 -37.05
CA GLU A 650 -11.77 -4.19 -38.26
C GLU A 650 -12.06 -3.32 -39.50
N PRO A 651 -11.50 -2.09 -39.58
CA PRO A 651 -11.73 -1.23 -40.72
C PRO A 651 -11.01 -1.77 -41.97
N SER A 652 -11.56 -1.49 -43.15
CA SER A 652 -10.98 -1.91 -44.42
C SER A 652 -10.91 -0.75 -45.42
N VAL A 653 -9.82 -0.71 -46.18
CA VAL A 653 -9.59 0.31 -47.21
C VAL A 653 -9.84 -0.31 -48.58
N GLY A 654 -10.75 0.28 -49.34
CA GLY A 654 -11.11 -0.14 -50.69
C GLY A 654 -11.05 0.99 -51.71
N LEU A 655 -10.94 0.63 -52.98
CA LEU A 655 -11.12 1.55 -54.10
C LEU A 655 -12.56 1.48 -54.59
N ASN A 656 -13.28 2.60 -54.58
CA ASN A 656 -14.62 2.64 -55.16
C ASN A 656 -14.52 2.73 -56.69
N GLN A 657 -14.77 1.61 -57.38
CA GLN A 657 -14.74 1.55 -58.85
C GLN A 657 -15.98 2.17 -59.53
N LYS A 658 -16.99 2.64 -58.77
CA LYS A 658 -18.16 3.34 -59.30
C LYS A 658 -17.97 4.85 -59.21
N GLY A 659 -17.23 5.41 -60.17
CA GLY A 659 -17.08 6.86 -60.36
C GLY A 659 -18.35 7.61 -60.81
N VAL A 660 -19.55 7.15 -60.46
CA VAL A 660 -20.83 7.78 -60.81
C VAL A 660 -21.88 7.45 -59.75
N LEU A 661 -22.36 8.46 -59.02
CA LEU A 661 -23.79 8.78 -58.77
C LEU A 661 -24.08 9.40 -57.37
N LEU A 662 -23.59 10.61 -57.09
CA LEU A 662 -24.27 11.56 -56.17
C LEU A 662 -24.28 12.98 -56.75
N SER A 663 -24.44 13.10 -58.07
CA SER A 663 -24.79 14.37 -58.68
C SER A 663 -26.24 14.73 -58.36
N GLY A 664 -26.45 15.55 -57.33
CA GLY A 664 -27.59 16.47 -57.20
C GLY A 664 -28.92 15.93 -56.67
N GLY A 665 -29.03 14.68 -56.23
CA GLY A 665 -30.31 14.08 -55.82
C GLY A 665 -30.60 13.98 -54.30
N ALA A 666 -29.58 14.01 -53.44
CA ALA A 666 -29.72 13.74 -51.99
C ALA A 666 -29.93 14.99 -51.11
N ALA A 667 -30.04 16.18 -51.72
CA ALA A 667 -30.05 17.47 -51.01
C ALA A 667 -31.30 17.74 -50.14
N ILE A 668 -32.28 16.83 -50.14
CA ILE A 668 -33.58 17.03 -49.46
C ILE A 668 -33.68 16.19 -48.17
N LEU A 669 -32.78 15.23 -47.95
CA LEU A 669 -32.82 14.37 -46.75
C LEU A 669 -31.90 14.83 -45.62
N THR A 670 -30.82 15.58 -45.89
CA THR A 670 -29.81 15.95 -44.87
C THR A 670 -29.86 17.42 -44.41
N GLY A 671 -31.00 18.10 -44.56
CA GLY A 671 -31.20 19.44 -43.98
C GLY A 671 -30.32 20.57 -44.54
N GLY A 672 -29.64 20.38 -45.68
CA GLY A 672 -28.78 21.39 -46.33
C GLY A 672 -27.28 21.11 -46.22
N LEU A 673 -26.84 20.15 -45.41
CA LEU A 673 -25.41 19.85 -45.22
C LEU A 673 -24.75 19.17 -46.44
N SER A 674 -25.56 18.60 -47.34
CA SER A 674 -25.10 18.10 -48.65
C SER A 674 -24.43 19.19 -49.50
N PHE A 675 -24.70 20.48 -49.24
CA PHE A 675 -24.07 21.62 -49.92
C PHE A 675 -22.62 21.86 -49.48
N LEU A 676 -22.20 21.44 -48.29
CA LEU A 676 -20.80 21.46 -47.88
C LEU A 676 -20.02 20.36 -48.60
N TYR A 677 -20.51 19.12 -48.62
CA TYR A 677 -19.89 18.02 -49.35
C TYR A 677 -19.85 18.28 -50.86
N THR A 678 -20.98 18.58 -51.50
CA THR A 678 -21.01 18.90 -52.95
C THR A 678 -20.30 20.20 -53.26
N GLY A 679 -20.35 21.20 -52.38
CA GLY A 679 -19.61 22.45 -52.52
C GLY A 679 -18.09 22.28 -52.38
N LEU A 680 -17.62 21.51 -51.40
CA LEU A 680 -16.20 21.14 -51.25
C LEU A 680 -15.75 20.29 -52.43
N MET A 681 -16.56 19.32 -52.86
CA MET A 681 -16.22 18.38 -53.92
C MET A 681 -16.25 19.01 -55.33
N ASP A 682 -17.29 19.78 -55.67
CA ASP A 682 -17.39 20.52 -56.94
C ASP A 682 -16.31 21.61 -57.02
N ARG A 683 -15.91 22.22 -55.89
CA ARG A 683 -14.91 23.31 -55.83
C ARG A 683 -13.49 22.82 -55.58
N ALA A 684 -13.28 21.58 -55.15
CA ALA A 684 -11.98 20.90 -55.10
C ALA A 684 -11.36 20.73 -56.50
N THR A 685 -12.15 20.91 -57.56
CA THR A 685 -11.65 20.97 -58.94
C THR A 685 -10.86 22.25 -59.26
N ALA A 686 -10.99 23.33 -58.48
CA ALA A 686 -10.35 24.64 -58.73
C ALA A 686 -9.05 24.88 -57.92
N GLU A 687 -8.10 25.64 -58.50
CA GLU A 687 -6.66 25.67 -58.12
C GLU A 687 -6.25 26.52 -56.89
N GLY A 688 -7.16 27.11 -56.12
CA GLY A 688 -6.86 28.06 -55.02
C GLY A 688 -6.84 27.45 -53.60
N GLY A 689 -6.25 28.15 -52.63
CA GLY A 689 -6.31 27.79 -51.20
C GLY A 689 -7.70 28.08 -50.61
N ARG A 690 -8.32 27.08 -49.98
CA ARG A 690 -9.76 27.11 -49.59
C ARG A 690 -10.04 26.94 -48.10
N CYS A 691 -8.98 26.92 -47.29
CA CYS A 691 -9.06 26.73 -45.84
C CYS A 691 -9.83 27.85 -45.13
N GLU A 692 -9.65 29.11 -45.54
CA GLU A 692 -10.34 30.26 -44.95
C GLU A 692 -11.87 30.20 -45.14
N GLU A 693 -12.33 29.69 -46.29
CA GLU A 693 -13.75 29.50 -46.60
C GLU A 693 -14.36 28.34 -45.80
N ALA A 694 -13.65 27.22 -45.67
CA ALA A 694 -14.10 26.04 -44.90
C ALA A 694 -14.18 26.34 -43.39
N MET A 695 -13.24 27.13 -42.86
CA MET A 695 -13.25 27.57 -41.45
C MET A 695 -14.46 28.47 -41.12
N GLN A 696 -14.90 29.32 -42.06
CA GLN A 696 -16.08 30.19 -41.88
C GLN A 696 -17.40 29.40 -41.83
N GLY A 697 -17.50 28.30 -42.60
CA GLY A 697 -18.69 27.44 -42.61
C GLY A 697 -18.96 26.73 -41.28
N LEU A 698 -17.92 26.41 -40.51
CA LEU A 698 -18.04 25.74 -39.20
C LEU A 698 -18.65 26.61 -38.10
N HIS A 699 -18.53 27.94 -38.21
CA HIS A 699 -19.01 28.89 -37.20
C HIS A 699 -20.52 29.18 -37.31
N THR A 700 -21.23 28.57 -38.26
CA THR A 700 -22.66 28.82 -38.51
C THR A 700 -23.50 27.68 -37.90
N PRO A 701 -24.38 27.94 -36.91
CA PRO A 701 -25.25 26.91 -36.36
C PRO A 701 -26.30 26.43 -37.38
N PRO A 702 -26.71 25.14 -37.34
CA PRO A 702 -27.71 24.63 -38.27
C PRO A 702 -29.03 25.39 -38.10
N GLY A 703 -29.51 26.04 -39.19
CA GLY A 703 -30.82 26.69 -39.24
C GLY A 703 -30.90 28.18 -39.64
N GLN A 704 -29.78 28.86 -39.96
CA GLN A 704 -29.82 30.28 -40.37
C GLN A 704 -29.62 30.56 -41.87
N GLU A 705 -29.46 29.54 -42.72
CA GLU A 705 -29.09 29.73 -44.14
C GLU A 705 -30.22 30.21 -45.09
N GLN A 706 -31.47 30.39 -44.62
CA GLN A 706 -32.59 30.76 -45.50
C GLN A 706 -33.08 32.21 -45.38
N ILE A 707 -32.22 33.23 -45.39
CA ILE A 707 -32.70 34.62 -45.65
C ILE A 707 -31.68 35.51 -46.38
N GLN A 708 -30.81 35.04 -47.29
CA GLN A 708 -30.04 35.98 -48.15
C GLN A 708 -29.73 35.39 -49.54
N SER A 709 -30.75 35.06 -50.33
CA SER A 709 -30.59 34.91 -51.79
C SER A 709 -31.91 35.16 -52.53
N ASN A 710 -32.40 36.41 -52.44
CA ASN A 710 -33.29 36.97 -53.44
C ASN A 710 -33.18 38.50 -53.39
N GLU A 711 -32.14 39.02 -54.05
CA GLU A 711 -32.14 40.32 -54.73
C GLU A 711 -31.11 40.33 -55.86
#